data_AF-A0A0M4JRN6-F1
#
_entry.id   AF-A0A0M4JRN6-F1
#
_cell.length_a   1.000
_cell.length_b   1.000
_cell.length_c   1.000
_cell.angle_alpha   90.00
_cell.angle_beta   90.00
_cell.angle_gamma   90.00
#
_symmetry.space_group_name_H-M   'P 1'
#
loop_
_entity.id
_entity.type
_entity.pdbx_description
1 polymer ?
#
loop_
_entity_poly.entity_id
_entity_poly.type
_entity_poly.pdbx_seq_one_letter_code
_entity_poly.pdbx_strand_id
1 'polypeptide(L)'
;MNKMLKHILTVCAITNFSTASVTSITNFQNTTMLDKEQLTDFLRRDIEENKVYIGNQIYSEYDNKIFTSQESLNEYILSNSIVESEFTSSNPSKIIKDYEHMTLDENKIYDIDMDKFSPIYRDAFGNIAYTSDEALETYTHGGLVRQKYSYDEENWFDSPEEAKINQKNNMKINKSLYYQYNNKYYNAFNIKDINNLLSNFEEGYFVNKSKSLEGNHLLQPINEYGDKEILYKKMKRELKENFLDSYYYKVSKMDYVNSLQFGIKNKSELRIAFKGESQSIYYRGQYPSIIFANKYESKTEMVNDFKDKSKWSTGHEGSWTLGRNYWYRDFELKKPNDNKVYKATVKLVPKFSHGLGKNNPSFDDYNYEDKTVSKISTYYDSSQRQLVESIGNLNQRYSIQESTREDKAFMYDAWFEEYFQKNITNFKGNENKGVDYSDILNEYYIKNVDGSVYKDLMYDINYAKGTSFSLIQSYYDWLIVKNELLKKPIIIDGEKKYQLKPDFYATREQLDNFLQLQGKFNTVLKYSYGATPDLSSPDGKLLADSYEEAREKQFVQSSLSLKKRYIAYDVFGKSIESGNSEQEAIRALKRNIALQSKMTHKKEIDSWNNNIKKSYDSIISDGRYLVYKLKDLKTNSYIYYSSQEMALKAALSNARINGDVNKMAIEKYMYTYSNSLIGEEISVIFYNNDIQSAIDKILLKTNSKKRILN
;
A
#
# COMPACT_ATOMS: atom_id res chain seq x y z
N MET A 1 0.13 47.53 -20.89
CA MET A 1 0.82 46.50 -21.72
C MET A 1 -0.19 45.94 -22.72
N ASN A 2 -0.50 46.74 -23.74
CA ASN A 2 -1.75 46.69 -24.51
C ASN A 2 -1.46 46.85 -26.01
N LYS A 3 -0.73 45.89 -26.60
CA LYS A 3 -0.28 45.96 -28.01
C LYS A 3 -0.30 44.63 -28.77
N MET A 4 -0.87 43.54 -28.22
CA MET A 4 -0.80 42.21 -28.86
C MET A 4 -2.16 41.55 -29.18
N LEU A 5 -3.27 42.29 -29.10
CA LEU A 5 -4.61 41.79 -29.50
C LEU A 5 -5.24 42.61 -30.64
N LYS A 6 -4.40 43.21 -31.49
CA LYS A 6 -4.82 44.02 -32.64
C LYS A 6 -4.56 43.37 -34.01
N HIS A 7 -4.26 42.06 -34.06
CA HIS A 7 -3.83 41.38 -35.30
C HIS A 7 -4.54 40.04 -35.60
N ILE A 8 -5.63 39.70 -34.94
CA ILE A 8 -6.42 38.51 -35.28
C ILE A 8 -7.91 38.90 -35.26
N LEU A 9 -8.36 39.59 -36.32
CA LEU A 9 -9.77 39.66 -36.79
C LEU A 9 -9.89 40.59 -38.02
N THR A 10 -8.91 40.55 -38.93
CA THR A 10 -8.98 41.18 -40.26
C THR A 10 -8.84 40.14 -41.39
N VAL A 11 -9.12 38.88 -41.08
CA VAL A 11 -9.18 37.78 -42.05
C VAL A 11 -10.37 36.93 -41.64
N CYS A 12 -11.51 37.13 -42.33
CA CYS A 12 -12.66 36.21 -42.48
C CYS A 12 -13.94 36.99 -42.85
N ALA A 13 -13.86 37.82 -43.88
CA ALA A 13 -15.03 38.23 -44.66
C ALA A 13 -14.72 38.15 -46.16
N ILE A 14 -14.14 37.01 -46.55
CA ILE A 14 -14.14 36.50 -47.92
C ILE A 14 -14.60 35.04 -47.80
N THR A 15 -15.83 34.78 -48.26
CA THR A 15 -16.46 33.50 -48.67
C THR A 15 -17.97 33.69 -48.42
N ASN A 16 -18.91 33.57 -49.35
CA ASN A 16 -18.94 32.96 -50.67
C ASN A 16 -19.88 33.80 -51.54
N PHE A 17 -19.37 34.37 -52.63
CA PHE A 17 -20.20 34.66 -53.79
C PHE A 17 -19.78 33.66 -54.85
N SER A 18 -20.72 32.83 -55.29
CA SER A 18 -20.60 32.08 -56.53
C SER A 18 -20.47 33.10 -57.66
N THR A 19 -19.24 33.37 -58.08
CA THR A 19 -18.94 34.16 -59.28
C THR A 19 -19.38 33.33 -60.49
N ALA A 20 -20.65 33.45 -60.87
CA ALA A 20 -21.04 33.21 -62.25
C ALA A 20 -20.49 34.39 -63.07
N SER A 21 -19.22 34.33 -63.41
CA SER A 21 -18.62 35.22 -64.40
C SER A 21 -19.12 34.79 -65.77
N VAL A 22 -20.12 35.50 -66.30
CA VAL A 22 -20.47 35.42 -67.72
C VAL A 22 -19.77 36.58 -68.41
N THR A 23 -18.63 36.29 -69.03
CA THR A 23 -17.93 37.22 -69.92
C THR A 23 -18.75 37.40 -71.18
N SER A 24 -19.40 38.55 -71.35
CA SER A 24 -19.89 39.00 -72.66
C SER A 24 -18.72 39.62 -73.42
N ILE A 25 -18.11 38.84 -74.32
CA ILE A 25 -17.10 39.36 -75.25
C ILE A 25 -17.84 40.07 -76.38
N THR A 26 -17.70 41.39 -76.48
CA THR A 26 -18.04 42.14 -77.70
C THR A 26 -16.79 42.80 -78.29
N ASN A 27 -16.39 42.27 -79.44
CA ASN A 27 -15.33 42.79 -80.28
C ASN A 27 -15.74 44.14 -80.87
N PHE A 28 -14.94 45.18 -80.64
CA PHE A 28 -14.96 46.37 -81.48
C PHE A 28 -13.64 46.43 -82.26
N GLN A 29 -13.67 46.02 -83.53
CA GLN A 29 -12.62 46.33 -84.49
C GLN A 29 -12.95 47.65 -85.19
N ASN A 30 -11.98 48.57 -85.15
CA ASN A 30 -11.84 49.76 -85.99
C ASN A 30 -12.99 50.77 -86.04
N THR A 31 -12.83 51.90 -85.35
CA THR A 31 -12.69 53.22 -85.99
C THR A 31 -12.36 54.31 -84.97
N THR A 32 -11.54 55.26 -85.41
CA THR A 32 -10.93 56.39 -84.70
C THR A 32 -11.92 57.35 -84.02
N MET A 33 -11.65 57.67 -82.74
CA MET A 33 -12.20 58.73 -81.85
C MET A 33 -13.73 58.96 -81.81
N LEU A 34 -14.40 58.50 -80.72
CA LEU A 34 -15.75 58.91 -80.30
C LEU A 34 -15.71 59.94 -79.14
N ASP A 35 -16.66 60.88 -79.14
CA ASP A 35 -16.85 61.96 -78.16
C ASP A 35 -17.42 61.44 -76.81
N LYS A 36 -17.16 62.16 -75.68
CA LYS A 36 -17.45 61.69 -74.30
C LYS A 36 -18.94 61.47 -74.02
N GLU A 37 -19.81 62.26 -74.65
CA GLU A 37 -21.27 62.11 -74.54
C GLU A 37 -21.74 60.77 -75.11
N GLN A 38 -21.21 60.37 -76.27
CA GLN A 38 -21.60 59.12 -76.93
C GLN A 38 -21.21 57.89 -76.10
N LEU A 39 -20.07 57.95 -75.39
CA LEU A 39 -19.66 56.88 -74.47
C LEU A 39 -20.54 56.81 -73.22
N THR A 40 -20.97 57.96 -72.68
CA THR A 40 -21.81 58.01 -71.48
C THR A 40 -23.21 57.45 -71.75
N ASP A 41 -23.78 57.78 -72.91
CA ASP A 41 -25.09 57.27 -73.34
C ASP A 41 -25.05 55.78 -73.72
N PHE A 42 -23.90 55.30 -74.19
CA PHE A 42 -23.67 53.87 -74.34
C PHE A 42 -23.63 53.18 -72.99
N LEU A 43 -22.77 53.63 -72.06
CA LEU A 43 -22.62 53.03 -70.73
C LEU A 43 -23.93 53.02 -69.96
N ARG A 44 -24.74 54.07 -70.06
CA ARG A 44 -26.04 54.11 -69.39
C ARG A 44 -26.97 53.01 -69.88
N ARG A 45 -27.09 52.84 -71.20
CA ARG A 45 -27.91 51.76 -71.78
C ARG A 45 -27.35 50.39 -71.43
N ASP A 46 -26.04 50.23 -71.53
CA ASP A 46 -25.39 48.94 -71.27
C ASP A 46 -25.49 48.52 -69.79
N ILE A 47 -25.37 49.46 -68.84
CA ILE A 47 -25.57 49.19 -67.41
C ILE A 47 -27.03 48.86 -67.13
N GLU A 48 -27.97 49.58 -67.74
CA GLU A 48 -29.40 49.31 -67.54
C GLU A 48 -29.76 47.88 -67.98
N GLU A 49 -29.22 47.45 -69.12
CA GLU A 49 -29.47 46.12 -69.69
C GLU A 49 -28.74 45.00 -68.94
N ASN A 50 -27.55 45.26 -68.39
CA ASN A 50 -26.66 44.21 -67.87
C ASN A 50 -26.36 44.28 -66.36
N LYS A 51 -26.98 45.20 -65.60
CA LYS A 51 -26.84 45.23 -64.12
C LYS A 51 -27.45 43.99 -63.46
N VAL A 52 -26.86 43.59 -62.33
CA VAL A 52 -27.30 42.47 -61.50
C VAL A 52 -27.78 42.98 -60.14
N TYR A 53 -29.01 42.63 -59.76
CA TYR A 53 -29.51 42.89 -58.41
C TYR A 53 -28.92 41.90 -57.40
N ILE A 54 -28.33 42.41 -56.32
CA ILE A 54 -27.66 41.61 -55.27
C ILE A 54 -28.55 41.41 -54.04
N GLY A 55 -29.57 42.24 -53.82
CA GLY A 55 -30.49 42.12 -52.67
C GLY A 55 -30.59 43.39 -51.83
N ASN A 56 -31.29 43.30 -50.70
CA ASN A 56 -31.51 44.40 -49.76
C ASN A 56 -30.49 44.40 -48.61
N GLN A 57 -29.94 45.56 -48.24
CA GLN A 57 -29.06 45.73 -47.07
C GLN A 57 -29.81 46.39 -45.90
N ILE A 58 -29.85 45.73 -44.73
CA ILE A 58 -30.53 46.23 -43.51
C ILE A 58 -29.55 47.04 -42.64
N TYR A 59 -29.98 48.19 -42.12
CA TYR A 59 -29.26 48.99 -41.13
C TYR A 59 -30.21 49.51 -40.03
N SER A 60 -29.64 49.92 -38.89
CA SER A 60 -30.36 50.56 -37.79
C SER A 60 -29.93 52.02 -37.66
N GLU A 61 -30.89 52.94 -37.58
CA GLU A 61 -30.63 54.33 -37.21
C GLU A 61 -30.89 54.52 -35.73
N TYR A 62 -29.94 55.15 -35.02
CA TYR A 62 -30.09 55.59 -33.63
C TYR A 62 -29.33 56.89 -33.44
N ASP A 63 -29.96 57.90 -32.84
CA ASP A 63 -29.34 59.22 -32.59
C ASP A 63 -28.72 59.83 -33.87
N ASN A 64 -29.48 59.81 -34.97
CA ASN A 64 -29.08 60.29 -36.32
C ASN A 64 -27.80 59.62 -36.89
N LYS A 65 -27.40 58.45 -36.37
CA LYS A 65 -26.28 57.64 -36.86
C LYS A 65 -26.75 56.29 -37.37
N ILE A 66 -26.12 55.83 -38.44
CA ILE A 66 -26.43 54.56 -39.09
C ILE A 66 -25.46 53.48 -38.60
N PHE A 67 -26.02 52.39 -38.08
CA PHE A 67 -25.32 51.21 -37.60
C PHE A 67 -25.68 50.00 -38.46
N THR A 68 -24.68 49.37 -39.07
CA THR A 68 -24.88 48.18 -39.90
C THR A 68 -24.82 46.87 -39.10
N SER A 69 -24.61 46.94 -37.77
CA SER A 69 -24.63 45.79 -36.86
C SER A 69 -25.16 46.15 -35.46
N GLN A 70 -25.71 45.17 -34.74
CA GLN A 70 -26.17 45.35 -33.35
C GLN A 70 -25.01 45.62 -32.38
N GLU A 71 -23.83 45.06 -32.66
CA GLU A 71 -22.64 45.21 -31.84
C GLU A 71 -22.12 46.66 -31.87
N SER A 72 -22.07 47.27 -33.06
CA SER A 72 -21.72 48.69 -33.21
C SER A 72 -22.70 49.66 -32.52
N LEU A 73 -23.99 49.27 -32.41
CA LEU A 73 -25.00 50.04 -31.68
C LEU A 73 -24.79 49.92 -30.16
N ASN A 74 -24.48 48.73 -29.66
CA ASN A 74 -24.23 48.50 -28.23
C ASN A 74 -22.99 49.25 -27.75
N GLU A 75 -21.91 49.25 -28.54
CA GLU A 75 -20.70 50.04 -28.25
C GLU A 75 -21.01 51.54 -28.20
N TYR A 76 -21.86 52.04 -29.10
CA TYR A 76 -22.27 53.44 -29.11
C TYR A 76 -23.00 53.83 -27.82
N ILE A 77 -23.95 53.02 -27.38
CA ILE A 77 -24.72 53.27 -26.13
C ILE A 77 -23.81 53.29 -24.90
N LEU A 78 -22.81 52.41 -24.87
CA LEU A 78 -21.79 52.36 -23.80
C LEU A 78 -20.87 53.57 -23.82
N SER A 79 -20.44 54.01 -25.00
CA SER A 79 -19.49 55.12 -25.16
C SER A 79 -20.08 56.51 -24.86
N ASN A 80 -21.41 56.65 -24.91
CA ASN A 80 -22.12 57.91 -24.63
C ASN A 80 -22.73 57.96 -23.22
N SER A 81 -22.29 57.11 -22.29
CA SER A 81 -22.64 57.17 -20.86
C SER A 81 -24.13 57.11 -20.54
N ILE A 82 -24.95 56.44 -21.36
CA ILE A 82 -26.38 56.24 -21.05
C ILE A 82 -26.53 55.33 -19.82
N VAL A 83 -25.60 54.38 -19.65
CA VAL A 83 -25.44 53.54 -18.46
C VAL A 83 -24.29 54.10 -17.62
N GLU A 84 -24.58 54.55 -16.41
CA GLU A 84 -23.57 54.99 -15.43
C GLU A 84 -23.29 53.88 -14.41
N SER A 85 -22.12 53.92 -13.75
CA SER A 85 -21.76 52.99 -12.68
C SER A 85 -21.50 53.74 -11.37
N GLU A 86 -21.94 53.18 -10.25
CA GLU A 86 -21.76 53.76 -8.91
C GLU A 86 -21.27 52.69 -7.93
N PHE A 87 -20.31 53.07 -7.07
CA PHE A 87 -19.90 52.20 -5.97
C PHE A 87 -20.87 52.35 -4.81
N THR A 88 -21.33 51.22 -4.28
CA THR A 88 -22.20 51.16 -3.12
C THR A 88 -21.67 50.15 -2.11
N SER A 89 -21.97 50.36 -0.83
CA SER A 89 -21.72 49.33 0.19
C SER A 89 -22.80 48.25 0.21
N SER A 90 -23.93 48.50 -0.43
CA SER A 90 -25.10 47.63 -0.42
C SER A 90 -24.94 46.45 -1.38
N ASN A 91 -25.13 45.26 -0.84
CA ASN A 91 -25.07 44.02 -1.59
C ASN A 91 -26.22 43.92 -2.61
N PRO A 92 -25.92 43.91 -3.93
CA PRO A 92 -26.95 43.91 -4.96
C PRO A 92 -27.89 42.70 -4.87
N SER A 93 -27.43 41.55 -4.36
CA SER A 93 -28.28 40.36 -4.24
C SER A 93 -29.29 40.44 -3.11
N LYS A 94 -29.12 41.36 -2.14
CA LYS A 94 -29.99 41.52 -0.97
C LYS A 94 -30.98 42.68 -1.10
N ILE A 95 -30.82 43.52 -2.13
CA ILE A 95 -31.62 44.73 -2.35
C ILE A 95 -32.42 44.68 -3.65
N ILE A 96 -32.65 43.49 -4.22
CA ILE A 96 -33.46 43.34 -5.44
C ILE A 96 -34.90 43.78 -5.12
N LYS A 97 -35.36 44.81 -5.84
CA LYS A 97 -36.73 45.35 -5.78
C LYS A 97 -37.67 44.58 -6.69
N ASP A 98 -37.20 44.22 -7.88
CA ASP A 98 -37.93 43.46 -8.88
C ASP A 98 -37.02 42.35 -9.44
N TYR A 99 -37.42 41.10 -9.25
CA TYR A 99 -36.67 39.93 -9.70
C TYR A 99 -36.82 39.65 -11.19
N GLU A 100 -37.94 40.06 -11.81
CA GLU A 100 -38.18 39.87 -13.25
C GLU A 100 -37.26 40.79 -14.06
N HIS A 101 -37.13 42.04 -13.61
CA HIS A 101 -36.32 43.07 -14.26
C HIS A 101 -34.94 43.27 -13.62
N MET A 102 -34.62 42.52 -12.56
CA MET A 102 -33.38 42.61 -11.77
C MET A 102 -33.04 44.05 -11.34
N THR A 103 -34.05 44.84 -10.98
CA THR A 103 -33.86 46.21 -10.52
C THR A 103 -33.58 46.24 -9.01
N LEU A 104 -32.73 47.17 -8.58
CA LEU A 104 -32.35 47.34 -7.18
C LEU A 104 -33.20 48.40 -6.49
N ASP A 105 -33.41 48.23 -5.19
CA ASP A 105 -34.10 49.17 -4.31
C ASP A 105 -33.19 50.37 -4.02
N GLU A 106 -33.48 51.49 -4.68
CA GLU A 106 -32.73 52.75 -4.58
C GLU A 106 -32.60 53.27 -3.14
N ASN A 107 -33.60 53.01 -2.29
CA ASN A 107 -33.60 53.46 -0.89
C ASN A 107 -32.63 52.66 -0.01
N LYS A 108 -32.11 51.56 -0.54
CA LYS A 108 -31.16 50.67 0.13
C LYS A 108 -29.78 50.73 -0.50
N ILE A 109 -29.51 51.72 -1.36
CA ILE A 109 -28.18 51.98 -1.90
C ILE A 109 -27.47 52.94 -0.96
N TYR A 110 -26.48 52.43 -0.24
CA TYR A 110 -25.67 53.19 0.69
C TYR A 110 -24.33 53.53 0.07
N ASP A 111 -23.78 54.69 0.41
CA ASP A 111 -22.46 55.09 -0.05
C ASP A 111 -21.35 54.25 0.63
N ILE A 112 -20.11 54.49 0.23
CA ILE A 112 -18.91 53.78 0.69
C ILE A 112 -18.04 54.63 1.64
N ASP A 113 -18.60 55.71 2.19
CA ASP A 113 -17.88 56.64 3.07
C ASP A 113 -17.77 56.06 4.49
N MET A 114 -16.57 55.63 4.88
CA MET A 114 -16.31 54.92 6.14
C MET A 114 -16.72 55.70 7.40
N ASP A 115 -16.79 57.03 7.36
CA ASP A 115 -17.24 57.85 8.51
C ASP A 115 -18.72 57.62 8.84
N LYS A 116 -19.49 57.10 7.88
CA LYS A 116 -20.91 56.76 8.03
C LYS A 116 -21.15 55.32 8.46
N PHE A 117 -20.10 54.58 8.83
CA PHE A 117 -20.22 53.19 9.27
C PHE A 117 -20.02 53.06 10.78
N SER A 118 -20.64 52.02 11.34
CA SER A 118 -20.40 51.58 12.70
C SER A 118 -20.09 50.08 12.69
N PRO A 119 -19.17 49.59 13.55
CA PRO A 119 -18.93 48.17 13.68
C PRO A 119 -20.15 47.49 14.31
N ILE A 120 -20.65 46.47 13.64
CA ILE A 120 -21.70 45.58 14.14
C ILE A 120 -21.09 44.20 14.34
N TYR A 121 -21.36 43.59 15.48
CA TYR A 121 -20.80 42.31 15.87
C TYR A 121 -21.82 41.19 15.71
N ARG A 122 -21.32 39.97 15.50
CA ARG A 122 -22.12 38.75 15.51
C ARG A 122 -22.16 38.18 16.92
N ASP A 123 -23.36 38.00 17.45
CA ASP A 123 -23.59 37.28 18.71
C ASP A 123 -23.44 35.75 18.51
N ALA A 124 -23.40 34.98 19.60
CA ALA A 124 -23.23 33.53 19.54
C ALA A 124 -24.34 32.81 18.75
N PHE A 125 -25.51 33.41 18.61
CA PHE A 125 -26.67 32.84 17.94
C PHE A 125 -26.83 33.36 16.50
N GLY A 126 -25.87 34.14 15.99
CA GLY A 126 -25.89 34.69 14.63
C GLY A 126 -26.76 35.94 14.46
N ASN A 127 -27.13 36.61 15.55
CA ASN A 127 -27.81 37.90 15.54
C ASN A 127 -26.81 39.06 15.59
N ILE A 128 -27.34 40.24 15.33
CA ILE A 128 -26.66 41.52 15.46
C ILE A 128 -26.49 41.88 16.94
N ALA A 129 -25.28 42.30 17.30
CA ALA A 129 -24.95 42.98 18.54
C ALA A 129 -24.30 44.34 18.22
N TYR A 130 -24.70 45.39 18.94
CA TYR A 130 -24.27 46.76 18.66
C TYR A 130 -22.91 47.08 19.28
N THR A 131 -22.52 46.33 20.31
CA THR A 131 -21.22 46.44 20.96
C THR A 131 -20.53 45.08 21.07
N SER A 132 -19.20 45.10 21.22
CA SER A 132 -18.42 43.89 21.46
C SER A 132 -18.80 43.21 22.77
N ASP A 133 -19.15 44.00 23.79
CA ASP A 133 -19.51 43.46 25.11
C ASP A 133 -20.86 42.73 25.07
N GLU A 134 -21.85 43.31 24.40
CA GLU A 134 -23.14 42.64 24.13
C GLU A 134 -22.93 41.30 23.41
N ALA A 135 -22.08 41.27 22.39
CA ALA A 135 -21.76 40.04 21.67
C ALA A 135 -21.09 39.02 22.60
N LEU A 136 -20.04 39.40 23.34
CA LEU A 136 -19.31 38.51 24.25
C LEU A 136 -20.19 37.92 25.35
N GLU A 137 -21.17 38.67 25.86
CA GLU A 137 -22.11 38.16 26.87
C GLU A 137 -23.01 37.04 26.34
N THR A 138 -23.32 37.02 25.05
CA THR A 138 -24.04 35.88 24.45
C THR A 138 -23.20 34.62 24.36
N TYR A 139 -21.87 34.74 24.31
CA TYR A 139 -20.94 33.60 24.35
C TYR A 139 -20.64 33.13 25.77
N THR A 140 -20.75 34.03 26.76
CA THR A 140 -20.34 33.79 28.15
C THR A 140 -21.36 34.37 29.12
N HIS A 141 -22.01 33.54 29.95
CA HIS A 141 -22.85 34.01 31.06
C HIS A 141 -22.41 33.39 32.39
N GLY A 142 -22.68 34.04 33.53
CA GLY A 142 -22.27 33.57 34.86
C GLY A 142 -22.70 32.14 35.17
N GLY A 143 -23.93 31.78 34.79
CA GLY A 143 -24.42 30.39 34.89
C GLY A 143 -23.67 29.32 34.08
N LEU A 144 -22.69 29.68 33.23
CA LEU A 144 -21.81 28.73 32.53
C LEU A 144 -20.48 28.50 33.25
N VAL A 145 -20.26 29.11 34.41
CA VAL A 145 -19.09 28.80 35.22
C VAL A 145 -19.43 27.68 36.18
N ARG A 146 -18.67 26.59 36.12
CA ARG A 146 -18.78 25.49 37.07
C ARG A 146 -17.63 25.53 38.05
N GLN A 147 -17.98 25.49 39.32
CA GLN A 147 -17.02 25.19 40.36
C GLN A 147 -16.73 23.68 40.33
N LYS A 148 -15.45 23.33 40.27
CA LYS A 148 -14.99 21.95 40.30
C LYS A 148 -14.11 21.69 41.51
N TYR A 149 -14.07 20.44 41.95
CA TYR A 149 -13.39 20.00 43.15
C TYR A 149 -12.41 18.88 42.83
N SER A 150 -11.25 18.88 43.50
CA SER A 150 -10.25 17.83 43.35
C SER A 150 -9.42 17.69 44.63
N TYR A 151 -8.90 16.49 44.88
CA TYR A 151 -7.89 16.24 45.91
C TYR A 151 -6.50 16.02 45.31
N ASP A 152 -6.41 15.58 44.05
CA ASP A 152 -5.17 15.22 43.35
C ASP A 152 -4.71 16.29 42.33
N GLU A 153 -5.54 17.31 42.09
CA GLU A 153 -5.38 18.34 41.05
C GLU A 153 -5.35 17.80 39.60
N GLU A 154 -5.50 16.49 39.41
CA GLU A 154 -5.56 15.80 38.12
C GLU A 154 -7.02 15.57 37.69
N ASN A 155 -7.84 15.03 38.60
CA ASN A 155 -9.24 14.70 38.33
C ASN A 155 -10.18 15.70 39.03
N TRP A 156 -11.03 16.36 38.26
CA TRP A 156 -11.90 17.44 38.74
C TRP A 156 -13.39 17.12 38.60
N PHE A 157 -14.11 17.19 39.72
CA PHE A 157 -15.48 16.71 39.86
C PHE A 157 -16.48 17.86 40.12
N ASP A 158 -17.76 17.63 39.84
CA ASP A 158 -18.82 18.65 40.00
C ASP A 158 -19.23 18.84 41.47
N SER A 159 -18.97 17.85 42.32
CA SER A 159 -19.25 17.93 43.76
C SER A 159 -18.06 17.56 44.65
N PRO A 160 -17.98 18.10 45.87
CA PRO A 160 -17.06 17.62 46.89
C PRO A 160 -17.23 16.12 47.18
N GLU A 161 -18.46 15.61 47.13
CA GLU A 161 -18.80 14.21 47.37
C GLU A 161 -18.22 13.28 46.31
N GLU A 162 -18.31 13.63 45.03
CA GLU A 162 -17.68 12.89 43.93
C GLU A 162 -16.16 12.89 44.05
N ALA A 163 -15.57 14.05 44.34
CA ALA A 163 -14.12 14.16 44.59
C ALA A 163 -13.70 13.31 45.80
N LYS A 164 -14.53 13.26 46.86
CA LYS A 164 -14.31 12.44 48.05
C LYS A 164 -14.48 10.96 47.79
N ILE A 165 -15.45 10.55 46.95
CA ILE A 165 -15.65 9.14 46.56
C ILE A 165 -14.46 8.68 45.71
N ASN A 166 -14.01 9.49 44.75
CA ASN A 166 -12.82 9.22 43.95
C ASN A 166 -11.58 9.08 44.85
N GLN A 167 -11.37 10.03 45.76
CA GLN A 167 -10.29 9.97 46.75
C GLN A 167 -10.39 8.71 47.63
N LYS A 168 -11.58 8.36 48.11
CA LYS A 168 -11.84 7.15 48.92
C LYS A 168 -11.54 5.86 48.14
N ASN A 169 -11.89 5.82 46.85
CA ASN A 169 -11.60 4.67 45.98
C ASN A 169 -10.10 4.54 45.70
N ASN A 170 -9.39 5.67 45.53
CA ASN A 170 -7.94 5.72 45.41
C ASN A 170 -7.20 5.39 46.72
N MET A 171 -7.94 5.34 47.84
CA MET A 171 -7.44 5.02 49.17
C MET A 171 -7.66 3.57 49.59
N LYS A 172 -8.14 2.68 48.71
CA LYS A 172 -8.25 1.27 49.06
C LYS A 172 -6.84 0.65 49.12
N ILE A 173 -6.50 0.04 50.24
CA ILE A 173 -5.31 -0.81 50.33
C ILE A 173 -5.67 -2.16 49.73
N ASN A 174 -4.93 -2.55 48.71
CA ASN A 174 -5.02 -3.87 48.11
C ASN A 174 -3.76 -4.66 48.46
N LYS A 175 -3.91 -5.98 48.53
CA LYS A 175 -2.79 -6.91 48.60
C LYS A 175 -2.74 -7.66 47.27
N SER A 176 -1.54 -7.85 46.72
CA SER A 176 -1.32 -8.62 45.50
C SER A 176 0.05 -9.31 45.56
N LEU A 177 0.28 -10.25 44.65
CA LEU A 177 1.53 -11.00 44.56
C LEU A 177 2.39 -10.42 43.43
N TYR A 178 3.69 -10.31 43.67
CA TYR A 178 4.64 -9.79 42.69
C TYR A 178 5.81 -10.73 42.52
N TYR A 179 6.26 -10.95 41.29
CA TYR A 179 7.59 -11.50 41.03
C TYR A 179 8.63 -10.42 41.29
N GLN A 180 9.73 -10.80 41.94
CA GLN A 180 10.89 -9.94 42.08
C GLN A 180 12.01 -10.47 41.17
N TYR A 181 12.41 -9.67 40.19
CA TYR A 181 13.46 -10.03 39.24
C TYR A 181 14.30 -8.80 38.90
N ASN A 182 15.63 -8.89 39.00
CA ASN A 182 16.57 -7.80 38.74
C ASN A 182 16.20 -6.47 39.42
N ASN A 183 15.85 -6.52 40.71
CA ASN A 183 15.40 -5.38 41.53
C ASN A 183 14.13 -4.68 41.03
N LYS A 184 13.33 -5.33 40.18
CA LYS A 184 12.02 -4.85 39.73
C LYS A 184 10.90 -5.77 40.23
N TYR A 185 9.71 -5.20 40.32
CA TYR A 185 8.50 -5.90 40.75
C TYR A 185 7.51 -6.04 39.60
N TYR A 186 7.04 -7.25 39.33
CA TYR A 186 6.09 -7.53 38.27
C TYR A 186 4.85 -8.16 38.89
N ASN A 187 3.67 -7.54 38.74
CA ASN A 187 2.46 -8.08 39.33
C ASN A 187 2.10 -9.44 38.72
N ALA A 188 1.84 -10.44 39.57
CA ALA A 188 1.65 -11.82 39.18
C ALA A 188 0.30 -12.14 38.53
N PHE A 189 -0.61 -11.17 38.49
CA PHE A 189 -1.94 -11.29 37.89
C PHE A 189 -2.17 -10.29 36.75
N ASN A 190 -1.22 -9.37 36.53
CA ASN A 190 -1.28 -8.38 35.47
C ASN A 190 -0.51 -8.88 34.24
N ILE A 191 -1.23 -9.19 33.16
CA ILE A 191 -0.66 -9.76 31.93
C ILE A 191 0.46 -8.88 31.34
N LYS A 192 0.32 -7.55 31.42
CA LYS A 192 1.34 -6.63 30.89
C LYS A 192 2.64 -6.74 31.69
N ASP A 193 2.56 -6.81 33.01
CA ASP A 193 3.73 -7.01 33.87
C ASP A 193 4.34 -8.39 33.67
N ILE A 194 3.52 -9.43 33.51
CA ILE A 194 4.00 -10.78 33.18
C ILE A 194 4.78 -10.75 31.87
N ASN A 195 4.24 -10.18 30.79
CA ASN A 195 4.96 -10.07 29.52
C ASN A 195 6.24 -9.23 29.64
N ASN A 196 6.23 -8.15 30.45
CA ASN A 196 7.44 -7.38 30.74
C ASN A 196 8.49 -8.21 31.49
N LEU A 197 8.10 -9.09 32.41
CA LEU A 197 9.01 -10.04 33.07
C LEU A 197 9.57 -11.02 32.04
N LEU A 198 8.71 -11.66 31.25
CA LEU A 198 9.06 -12.65 30.24
C LEU A 198 10.02 -12.12 29.18
N SER A 199 9.97 -10.81 28.87
CA SER A 199 10.92 -10.18 27.94
C SER A 199 12.39 -10.25 28.38
N ASN A 200 12.66 -10.60 29.65
CA ASN A 200 14.01 -10.80 30.18
C ASN A 200 14.45 -12.27 30.14
N PHE A 201 13.59 -13.19 29.71
CA PHE A 201 13.89 -14.62 29.62
C PHE A 201 14.58 -14.95 28.30
N GLU A 202 15.36 -16.03 28.28
CA GLU A 202 16.10 -16.47 27.10
C GLU A 202 15.18 -17.23 26.13
N GLU A 203 15.44 -17.14 24.83
CA GLU A 203 14.70 -17.95 23.86
C GLU A 203 15.11 -19.42 23.99
N GLY A 204 14.11 -20.31 24.00
CA GLY A 204 14.35 -21.74 23.91
C GLY A 204 13.20 -22.46 23.23
N TYR A 205 13.16 -23.76 23.44
CA TYR A 205 12.22 -24.64 22.76
C TYR A 205 11.62 -25.64 23.73
N PHE A 206 10.35 -25.92 23.53
CA PHE A 206 9.65 -27.02 24.16
C PHE A 206 9.31 -28.06 23.09
N VAL A 207 9.66 -29.32 23.33
CA VAL A 207 9.41 -30.44 22.42
C VAL A 207 8.34 -31.31 23.00
N ASN A 208 7.36 -31.64 22.16
CA ASN A 208 6.43 -32.73 22.41
C ASN A 208 6.25 -33.49 21.11
N LYS A 209 7.20 -34.39 20.83
CA LYS A 209 7.22 -35.20 19.61
C LYS A 209 6.70 -36.59 19.92
N SER A 210 5.52 -36.89 19.38
CA SER A 210 4.86 -38.19 19.53
C SER A 210 4.98 -39.10 18.31
N LYS A 211 5.65 -38.64 17.23
CA LYS A 211 5.79 -39.38 15.97
C LYS A 211 7.25 -39.59 15.58
N SER A 212 7.56 -40.75 15.01
CA SER A 212 8.88 -41.11 14.46
C SER A 212 9.19 -40.37 13.15
N LEU A 213 10.38 -40.59 12.58
CA LEU A 213 10.75 -40.07 11.25
C LEU A 213 9.83 -40.58 10.14
N GLU A 214 9.19 -41.74 10.39
CA GLU A 214 8.27 -42.40 9.48
C GLU A 214 6.80 -42.01 9.73
N GLY A 215 6.54 -41.16 10.72
CA GLY A 215 5.19 -40.70 11.07
C GLY A 215 4.41 -41.65 12.00
N ASN A 216 4.99 -42.78 12.40
CA ASN A 216 4.38 -43.72 13.34
C ASN A 216 4.42 -43.17 14.78
N HIS A 217 3.45 -43.56 15.61
CA HIS A 217 3.47 -43.17 17.02
C HIS A 217 4.69 -43.76 17.75
N LEU A 218 5.38 -42.91 18.51
CA LEU A 218 6.49 -43.33 19.38
C LEU A 218 5.92 -44.01 20.63
N LEU A 219 6.57 -45.10 21.07
CA LEU A 219 6.22 -45.79 22.32
C LEU A 219 6.38 -44.87 23.54
N GLN A 220 7.39 -43.99 23.50
CA GLN A 220 7.59 -42.91 24.45
C GLN A 220 7.75 -41.61 23.67
N PRO A 221 6.83 -40.64 23.82
CA PRO A 221 7.00 -39.32 23.25
C PRO A 221 8.28 -38.66 23.74
N ILE A 222 8.96 -37.95 22.84
CA ILE A 222 10.10 -37.11 23.22
C ILE A 222 9.52 -35.82 23.79
N ASN A 223 9.58 -35.71 25.12
CA ASN A 223 9.24 -34.49 25.85
C ASN A 223 10.53 -33.93 26.46
N GLU A 224 10.95 -32.76 25.98
CA GLU A 224 12.20 -32.12 26.38
C GLU A 224 12.04 -30.61 26.23
N TYR A 225 12.83 -29.84 26.97
CA TYR A 225 12.95 -28.40 26.75
C TYR A 225 14.38 -27.92 26.95
N GLY A 226 14.71 -26.79 26.35
CA GLY A 226 16.02 -26.15 26.50
C GLY A 226 16.36 -25.25 25.34
N ASP A 227 17.61 -24.80 25.32
CA ASP A 227 18.17 -24.04 24.21
C ASP A 227 18.33 -24.90 22.94
N LYS A 228 18.77 -24.27 21.85
CA LYS A 228 19.00 -24.92 20.56
C LYS A 228 20.02 -26.05 20.64
N GLU A 229 21.06 -25.94 21.47
CA GLU A 229 22.15 -26.90 21.57
C GLU A 229 21.72 -28.16 22.33
N ILE A 230 21.03 -27.99 23.46
CA ILE A 230 20.41 -29.07 24.23
C ILE A 230 19.44 -29.82 23.35
N LEU A 231 18.58 -29.09 22.63
CA LEU A 231 17.61 -29.66 21.72
C LEU A 231 18.30 -30.47 20.59
N TYR A 232 19.34 -29.92 19.97
CA TYR A 232 20.11 -30.61 18.94
C TYR A 232 20.67 -31.94 19.45
N LYS A 233 21.40 -31.92 20.58
CA LYS A 233 22.02 -33.13 21.14
C LYS A 233 20.98 -34.17 21.52
N LYS A 234 19.86 -33.76 22.12
CA LYS A 234 18.79 -34.68 22.50
C LYS A 234 18.14 -35.31 21.27
N MET A 235 17.67 -34.50 20.33
CA MET A 235 17.00 -34.99 19.12
C MET A 235 17.91 -35.86 18.27
N LYS A 236 19.21 -35.51 18.20
CA LYS A 236 20.24 -36.31 17.52
C LYS A 236 20.43 -37.68 18.16
N ARG A 237 20.23 -37.78 19.47
CA ARG A 237 20.34 -39.06 20.18
C ARG A 237 19.06 -39.89 20.00
N GLU A 238 17.90 -39.29 20.27
CA GLU A 238 16.62 -40.00 20.31
C GLU A 238 16.15 -40.47 18.92
N LEU A 239 16.50 -39.74 17.84
CA LEU A 239 16.10 -40.12 16.48
C LEU A 239 17.09 -41.07 15.79
N LYS A 240 18.27 -41.30 16.37
CA LYS A 240 19.35 -42.07 15.74
C LYS A 240 18.94 -43.52 15.46
N GLU A 241 18.43 -44.23 16.44
CA GLU A 241 18.09 -45.65 16.27
C GLU A 241 16.96 -45.83 15.23
N ASN A 242 15.90 -45.00 15.28
CA ASN A 242 14.87 -45.02 14.23
C ASN A 242 15.45 -44.73 12.83
N PHE A 243 16.45 -43.86 12.74
CA PHE A 243 17.15 -43.62 11.48
C PHE A 243 17.92 -44.86 11.01
N LEU A 244 18.79 -45.42 11.85
CA LEU A 244 19.70 -46.52 11.49
C LEU A 244 18.95 -47.83 11.15
N ASP A 245 17.77 -48.03 11.74
CA ASP A 245 16.99 -49.26 11.61
C ASP A 245 16.11 -49.30 10.35
N SER A 246 15.10 -48.43 10.26
CA SER A 246 14.09 -48.49 9.19
C SER A 246 14.19 -47.33 8.21
N TYR A 247 14.41 -46.11 8.71
CA TYR A 247 14.32 -44.92 7.88
C TYR A 247 15.46 -44.82 6.87
N TYR A 248 16.68 -45.21 7.27
CA TYR A 248 17.87 -45.22 6.40
C TYR A 248 17.60 -45.90 5.06
N TYR A 249 16.91 -47.04 5.06
CA TYR A 249 16.61 -47.78 3.83
C TYR A 249 15.54 -47.13 2.95
N LYS A 250 14.71 -46.25 3.51
CA LYS A 250 13.72 -45.46 2.74
C LYS A 250 14.38 -44.28 2.04
N VAL A 251 15.35 -43.66 2.70
CA VAL A 251 15.97 -42.42 2.24
C VAL A 251 17.34 -42.62 1.61
N SER A 252 17.91 -43.82 1.61
CA SER A 252 19.23 -44.10 1.04
C SER A 252 19.15 -45.09 -0.11
N LYS A 253 20.01 -44.88 -1.11
CA LYS A 253 20.20 -45.77 -2.26
C LYS A 253 21.65 -46.17 -2.38
N MET A 254 21.87 -47.39 -2.86
CA MET A 254 23.19 -47.87 -3.24
C MET A 254 23.26 -48.06 -4.74
N ASP A 255 24.26 -47.45 -5.35
CA ASP A 255 24.72 -47.78 -6.70
C ASP A 255 26.04 -48.52 -6.62
N TYR A 256 26.25 -49.47 -7.51
CA TYR A 256 27.50 -50.22 -7.57
C TYR A 256 27.89 -50.52 -9.01
N VAL A 257 29.20 -50.76 -9.18
CA VAL A 257 29.83 -51.10 -10.44
C VAL A 257 30.55 -52.42 -10.25
N ASN A 258 30.03 -53.48 -10.88
CA ASN A 258 30.62 -54.81 -10.77
C ASN A 258 31.94 -54.87 -11.54
N SER A 259 32.99 -55.30 -10.86
CA SER A 259 34.32 -55.44 -11.45
C SER A 259 34.96 -56.74 -11.00
N LEU A 260 35.48 -57.50 -11.96
CA LEU A 260 36.17 -58.76 -11.70
C LEU A 260 37.61 -58.67 -12.18
N GLN A 261 38.53 -58.90 -11.24
CA GLN A 261 39.96 -58.96 -11.50
C GLN A 261 40.42 -60.40 -11.65
N PHE A 262 41.31 -60.63 -12.61
CA PHE A 262 41.82 -61.96 -12.95
C PHE A 262 43.28 -62.10 -12.53
N GLY A 263 43.57 -63.09 -11.69
CA GLY A 263 44.94 -63.57 -11.46
C GLY A 263 45.24 -64.75 -12.39
N ILE A 264 46.10 -64.55 -13.39
CA ILE A 264 46.39 -65.57 -14.41
C ILE A 264 47.42 -66.58 -13.87
N LYS A 265 47.10 -67.87 -13.93
CA LYS A 265 47.99 -68.97 -13.52
C LYS A 265 48.75 -69.56 -14.71
N ASN A 266 49.82 -70.27 -14.39
CA ASN A 266 50.61 -71.04 -15.36
C ASN A 266 51.09 -70.19 -16.54
N LYS A 267 51.10 -70.75 -17.75
CA LYS A 267 51.43 -70.06 -19.01
C LYS A 267 50.15 -69.79 -19.84
N SER A 268 49.01 -69.61 -19.17
CA SER A 268 47.74 -69.25 -19.82
C SER A 268 47.68 -67.75 -20.09
N GLU A 269 46.77 -67.32 -20.96
CA GLU A 269 46.60 -65.94 -21.39
C GLU A 269 45.12 -65.52 -21.27
N LEU A 270 44.88 -64.35 -20.68
CA LEU A 270 43.59 -63.66 -20.81
C LEU A 270 43.72 -62.64 -21.94
N ARG A 271 42.79 -62.66 -22.89
CA ARG A 271 42.77 -61.70 -23.99
C ARG A 271 41.47 -60.93 -23.99
N ILE A 272 41.53 -59.62 -24.15
CA ILE A 272 40.36 -58.74 -24.18
C ILE A 272 40.46 -57.83 -25.41
N ALA A 273 39.43 -57.85 -26.26
CA ALA A 273 39.35 -56.99 -27.44
C ALA A 273 38.03 -56.22 -27.43
N PHE A 274 38.11 -54.89 -27.33
CA PHE A 274 36.96 -54.03 -27.58
C PHE A 274 36.72 -53.92 -29.09
N LYS A 275 35.45 -53.85 -29.53
CA LYS A 275 35.10 -53.78 -30.96
C LYS A 275 35.82 -52.58 -31.63
N GLY A 276 36.58 -52.87 -32.70
CA GLY A 276 37.33 -51.86 -33.45
C GLY A 276 38.74 -51.57 -32.91
N GLU A 277 39.17 -52.26 -31.84
CA GLU A 277 40.48 -52.08 -31.23
C GLU A 277 41.35 -53.35 -31.32
N SER A 278 42.66 -53.17 -31.19
CA SER A 278 43.61 -54.28 -31.07
C SER A 278 43.39 -55.04 -29.77
N GLN A 279 43.47 -56.37 -29.84
CA GLN A 279 43.34 -57.25 -28.69
C GLN A 279 44.48 -57.01 -27.68
N SER A 280 44.13 -56.73 -26.43
CA SER A 280 45.06 -56.73 -25.29
C SER A 280 45.30 -58.16 -24.82
N ILE A 281 46.56 -58.53 -24.57
CA ILE A 281 46.96 -59.87 -24.14
C ILE A 281 47.62 -59.77 -22.76
N TYR A 282 47.11 -60.53 -21.81
CA TYR A 282 47.57 -60.55 -20.43
C TYR A 282 48.16 -61.92 -20.06
N TYR A 283 49.23 -61.91 -19.28
CA TYR A 283 50.00 -63.08 -18.86
C TYR A 283 50.09 -63.20 -17.33
N ARG A 284 50.63 -64.32 -16.84
CA ARG A 284 50.93 -64.52 -15.42
C ARG A 284 51.72 -63.35 -14.82
N GLY A 285 51.30 -62.91 -13.63
CA GLY A 285 51.85 -61.75 -12.94
C GLY A 285 51.12 -60.43 -13.26
N GLN A 286 50.26 -60.42 -14.29
CA GLN A 286 49.35 -59.31 -14.57
C GLN A 286 47.97 -59.58 -13.96
N TYR A 287 47.31 -58.50 -13.52
CA TYR A 287 46.02 -58.53 -12.84
C TYR A 287 44.97 -57.67 -13.55
N PRO A 288 44.62 -58.00 -14.80
CA PRO A 288 43.61 -57.24 -15.55
C PRO A 288 42.25 -57.32 -14.85
N SER A 289 41.48 -56.25 -14.95
CA SER A 289 40.10 -56.18 -14.46
C SER A 289 39.14 -55.92 -15.61
N ILE A 290 37.97 -56.54 -15.56
CA ILE A 290 36.84 -56.15 -16.40
C ILE A 290 35.75 -55.51 -15.56
N ILE A 291 35.18 -54.44 -16.08
CA ILE A 291 34.06 -53.74 -15.46
C ILE A 291 32.81 -54.11 -16.25
N PHE A 292 31.85 -54.77 -15.63
CA PHE A 292 30.64 -55.21 -16.32
C PHE A 292 29.68 -54.03 -16.51
N ALA A 293 28.98 -54.02 -17.65
CA ALA A 293 27.83 -53.15 -17.85
C ALA A 293 26.60 -53.68 -17.11
N ASN A 294 26.44 -55.00 -17.07
CA ASN A 294 25.41 -55.70 -16.31
C ASN A 294 25.64 -55.55 -14.80
N LYS A 295 24.54 -55.43 -14.06
CA LYS A 295 24.55 -55.49 -12.59
C LYS A 295 24.35 -56.95 -12.14
N TYR A 296 25.23 -57.42 -11.27
CA TYR A 296 25.11 -58.69 -10.57
C TYR A 296 24.83 -58.40 -9.09
N GLU A 297 23.99 -59.19 -8.44
CA GLU A 297 23.57 -59.01 -7.05
C GLU A 297 24.55 -59.62 -6.03
N SER A 298 25.55 -60.38 -6.50
CA SER A 298 26.62 -60.89 -5.64
C SER A 298 27.87 -61.29 -6.42
N LYS A 299 29.00 -61.45 -5.69
CA LYS A 299 30.23 -62.05 -6.23
C LYS A 299 29.98 -63.43 -6.83
N THR A 300 29.18 -64.25 -6.14
CA THR A 300 28.90 -65.62 -6.56
C THR A 300 28.16 -65.64 -7.89
N GLU A 301 27.14 -64.80 -8.04
CA GLU A 301 26.40 -64.67 -9.30
C GLU A 301 27.30 -64.20 -10.45
N MET A 302 28.10 -63.15 -10.21
CA MET A 302 29.05 -62.61 -11.19
C MET A 302 30.06 -63.66 -11.66
N VAL A 303 30.67 -64.39 -10.72
CA VAL A 303 31.65 -65.43 -11.04
C VAL A 303 30.98 -66.64 -11.71
N ASN A 304 29.78 -67.03 -11.28
CA ASN A 304 29.04 -68.13 -11.90
C ASN A 304 28.61 -67.81 -13.33
N ASP A 305 28.12 -66.59 -13.59
CA ASP A 305 27.80 -66.17 -14.96
C ASP A 305 29.05 -66.16 -15.82
N PHE A 306 30.17 -65.64 -15.32
CA PHE A 306 31.43 -65.67 -16.05
C PHE A 306 31.89 -67.11 -16.34
N LYS A 307 31.77 -68.02 -15.37
CA LYS A 307 32.19 -69.43 -15.48
C LYS A 307 31.14 -70.34 -16.13
N ASP A 308 30.01 -69.81 -16.58
CA ASP A 308 28.98 -70.60 -17.26
C ASP A 308 29.47 -71.05 -18.64
N LYS A 309 30.04 -72.25 -18.70
CA LYS A 309 30.61 -72.87 -19.91
C LYS A 309 29.62 -72.89 -21.08
N SER A 310 28.32 -72.97 -20.83
CA SER A 310 27.31 -72.99 -21.91
C SER A 310 27.26 -71.68 -22.72
N LYS A 311 27.72 -70.58 -22.12
CA LYS A 311 27.78 -69.25 -22.75
C LYS A 311 29.09 -68.98 -23.49
N TRP A 312 30.05 -69.92 -23.44
CA TRP A 312 31.35 -69.78 -24.11
C TRP A 312 31.40 -70.57 -25.41
N SER A 313 31.88 -69.92 -26.46
CA SER A 313 32.19 -70.56 -27.73
C SER A 313 33.62 -71.11 -27.72
N THR A 314 33.87 -72.14 -28.53
CA THR A 314 35.21 -72.75 -28.67
C THR A 314 35.89 -72.27 -29.95
N GLY A 315 37.19 -72.00 -29.87
CA GLY A 315 38.05 -71.71 -31.01
C GLY A 315 39.35 -72.51 -30.94
N HIS A 316 40.13 -72.50 -32.02
CA HIS A 316 41.45 -73.13 -32.05
C HIS A 316 42.51 -72.21 -32.66
N GLU A 317 43.75 -72.32 -32.19
CA GLU A 317 44.93 -71.66 -32.76
C GLU A 317 46.04 -72.70 -32.97
N GLY A 318 46.82 -72.54 -34.03
CA GLY A 318 47.97 -73.41 -34.35
C GLY A 318 47.65 -74.59 -35.27
N SER A 319 48.70 -75.37 -35.58
CA SER A 319 48.66 -76.53 -36.47
C SER A 319 48.21 -77.80 -35.73
N TRP A 320 48.21 -78.95 -36.43
CA TRP A 320 47.90 -80.25 -35.84
C TRP A 320 48.91 -80.67 -34.76
N THR A 321 50.18 -80.30 -34.91
CA THR A 321 51.29 -80.70 -34.02
C THR A 321 51.64 -79.67 -32.95
N LEU A 322 51.25 -78.41 -33.15
CA LEU A 322 51.48 -77.30 -32.23
C LEU A 322 50.23 -76.42 -32.19
N GLY A 323 49.40 -76.57 -31.17
CA GLY A 323 48.15 -75.83 -31.09
C GLY A 323 47.47 -75.88 -29.73
N ARG A 324 46.35 -75.18 -29.65
CA ARG A 324 45.52 -75.08 -28.44
C ARG A 324 44.08 -74.76 -28.80
N ASN A 325 43.16 -75.23 -27.96
CA ASN A 325 41.77 -74.80 -27.97
C ASN A 325 41.62 -73.65 -26.99
N TYR A 326 40.70 -72.73 -27.25
CA TYR A 326 40.39 -71.62 -26.34
C TYR A 326 38.89 -71.38 -26.25
N TRP A 327 38.48 -70.71 -25.17
CA TRP A 327 37.10 -70.23 -25.02
C TRP A 327 37.04 -68.75 -25.32
N TYR A 328 35.99 -68.31 -26.01
CA TYR A 328 35.69 -66.89 -26.18
C TYR A 328 34.21 -66.59 -25.95
N ARG A 329 33.94 -65.40 -25.40
CA ARG A 329 32.60 -64.87 -25.15
C ARG A 329 32.63 -63.35 -25.29
N ASP A 330 31.57 -62.81 -25.86
CA ASP A 330 31.36 -61.37 -25.88
C ASP A 330 30.64 -60.91 -24.61
N PHE A 331 31.14 -59.83 -24.01
CA PHE A 331 30.56 -59.18 -22.85
C PHE A 331 30.26 -57.71 -23.17
N GLU A 332 29.23 -57.16 -22.55
CA GLU A 332 29.06 -55.71 -22.45
C GLU A 332 29.89 -55.22 -21.26
N LEU A 333 31.00 -54.53 -21.55
CA LEU A 333 31.94 -54.05 -20.56
C LEU A 333 32.03 -52.53 -20.60
N LYS A 334 32.22 -51.90 -19.45
CA LYS A 334 32.57 -50.48 -19.35
C LYS A 334 34.07 -50.33 -19.59
N LYS A 335 34.44 -49.45 -20.52
CA LYS A 335 35.86 -49.17 -20.78
C LYS A 335 36.43 -48.33 -19.63
N PRO A 336 37.60 -48.69 -19.05
CA PRO A 336 38.13 -48.01 -17.87
C PRO A 336 38.35 -46.49 -18.03
N ASN A 337 38.56 -46.00 -19.25
CA ASN A 337 38.99 -44.62 -19.50
C ASN A 337 37.84 -43.63 -19.78
N ASP A 338 36.67 -44.09 -20.21
CA ASP A 338 35.52 -43.22 -20.54
C ASP A 338 34.19 -43.69 -19.92
N ASN A 339 34.21 -44.85 -19.24
CA ASN A 339 33.08 -45.46 -18.56
C ASN A 339 31.86 -45.76 -19.46
N LYS A 340 32.05 -45.76 -20.79
CA LYS A 340 31.02 -46.12 -21.77
C LYS A 340 30.94 -47.62 -21.95
N VAL A 341 29.75 -48.11 -22.28
CA VAL A 341 29.48 -49.53 -22.51
C VAL A 341 29.88 -49.90 -23.93
N TYR A 342 30.72 -50.93 -24.04
CA TYR A 342 31.18 -51.49 -25.31
C TYR A 342 31.05 -53.00 -25.31
N LYS A 343 30.79 -53.56 -26.49
CA LYS A 343 30.92 -55.01 -26.72
C LYS A 343 32.40 -55.37 -26.79
N ALA A 344 32.85 -56.24 -25.90
CA ALA A 344 34.21 -56.70 -25.78
C ALA A 344 34.28 -58.23 -25.84
N THR A 345 35.13 -58.77 -26.71
CA THR A 345 35.39 -60.21 -26.77
C THR A 345 36.48 -60.56 -25.76
N VAL A 346 36.13 -61.40 -24.79
CA VAL A 346 37.07 -61.98 -23.82
C VAL A 346 37.43 -63.39 -24.28
N LYS A 347 38.73 -63.74 -24.27
CA LYS A 347 39.21 -65.09 -24.59
C LYS A 347 40.07 -65.65 -23.44
N LEU A 348 39.79 -66.90 -23.08
CA LEU A 348 40.56 -67.69 -22.13
C LEU A 348 41.41 -68.70 -22.90
N VAL A 349 42.73 -68.49 -22.92
CA VAL A 349 43.61 -69.23 -23.81
C VAL A 349 44.67 -69.99 -23.00
N PRO A 350 44.74 -71.33 -23.08
CA PRO A 350 45.72 -72.09 -22.33
C PRO A 350 47.13 -71.98 -22.94
N LYS A 351 48.13 -72.50 -22.24
CA LYS A 351 49.49 -72.64 -22.79
C LYS A 351 49.48 -73.48 -24.08
N PHE A 352 50.38 -73.20 -25.02
CA PHE A 352 50.55 -74.05 -26.20
C PHE A 352 50.91 -75.49 -25.83
N SER A 353 50.26 -76.46 -26.50
CA SER A 353 50.65 -77.87 -26.40
C SER A 353 51.66 -78.24 -27.47
N HIS A 354 52.65 -79.04 -27.10
CA HIS A 354 53.68 -79.57 -27.98
C HIS A 354 53.55 -81.10 -27.97
N GLY A 355 52.90 -81.69 -28.98
CA GLY A 355 52.59 -83.13 -29.03
C GLY A 355 51.22 -83.45 -29.65
N LEU A 356 50.83 -84.74 -29.69
CA LEU A 356 49.63 -85.26 -30.37
C LEU A 356 48.26 -84.84 -29.76
N GLY A 357 48.22 -83.84 -28.87
CA GLY A 357 46.99 -83.34 -28.25
C GLY A 357 47.05 -81.83 -27.99
N LYS A 358 45.92 -81.14 -28.14
CA LYS A 358 45.79 -79.69 -27.88
C LYS A 358 45.37 -79.46 -26.43
N ASN A 359 46.00 -78.50 -25.75
CA ASN A 359 45.54 -78.08 -24.42
C ASN A 359 44.15 -77.46 -24.53
N ASN A 360 43.31 -77.75 -23.55
CA ASN A 360 41.96 -77.19 -23.44
C ASN A 360 41.96 -76.05 -22.42
N PRO A 361 41.12 -75.02 -22.64
CA PRO A 361 40.94 -73.95 -21.67
C PRO A 361 40.28 -74.50 -20.39
N SER A 362 40.68 -73.97 -19.24
CA SER A 362 40.01 -74.22 -17.96
C SER A 362 39.79 -72.91 -17.23
N PHE A 363 38.65 -72.78 -16.54
CA PHE A 363 38.42 -71.65 -15.65
C PHE A 363 39.35 -71.68 -14.43
N ASP A 364 39.91 -72.84 -14.07
CA ASP A 364 40.79 -73.00 -12.91
C ASP A 364 42.19 -72.44 -13.14
N ASP A 365 42.54 -72.13 -14.40
CA ASP A 365 43.75 -71.40 -14.78
C ASP A 365 43.72 -69.91 -14.38
N TYR A 366 42.62 -69.44 -13.80
CA TYR A 366 42.45 -68.06 -13.36
C TYR A 366 41.94 -68.02 -11.91
N ASN A 367 42.43 -67.04 -11.15
CA ASN A 367 41.84 -66.62 -9.88
C ASN A 367 40.91 -65.43 -10.15
N TYR A 368 39.78 -65.40 -9.46
CA TYR A 368 38.74 -64.38 -9.64
C TYR A 368 38.61 -63.57 -8.34
N GLU A 369 39.02 -62.31 -8.38
CA GLU A 369 38.89 -61.39 -7.26
C GLU A 369 37.80 -60.37 -7.56
N ASP A 370 36.90 -60.16 -6.60
CA ASP A 370 35.85 -59.17 -6.70
C ASP A 370 36.39 -57.78 -6.32
N LYS A 371 36.33 -56.88 -7.29
CA LYS A 371 36.72 -55.47 -7.17
C LYS A 371 35.51 -54.54 -7.34
N THR A 372 34.29 -55.05 -7.09
CA THR A 372 33.07 -54.25 -7.11
C THR A 372 33.20 -53.07 -6.13
N VAL A 373 32.90 -51.88 -6.64
CA VAL A 373 32.90 -50.64 -5.86
C VAL A 373 31.51 -50.02 -5.86
N SER A 374 31.14 -49.46 -4.72
CA SER A 374 29.78 -49.00 -4.48
C SER A 374 29.76 -47.59 -3.91
N LYS A 375 28.63 -46.92 -4.12
CA LYS A 375 28.32 -45.58 -3.64
C LYS A 375 26.97 -45.60 -2.96
N ILE A 376 26.92 -45.15 -1.71
CA ILE A 376 25.67 -44.88 -1.01
C ILE A 376 25.36 -43.40 -1.15
N SER A 377 24.11 -43.09 -1.49
CA SER A 377 23.57 -41.73 -1.55
C SER A 377 22.36 -41.64 -0.64
N THR A 378 22.39 -40.72 0.32
CA THR A 378 21.31 -40.46 1.27
C THR A 378 20.61 -39.16 0.91
N TYR A 379 19.29 -39.23 0.84
CA TYR A 379 18.42 -38.12 0.48
C TYR A 379 17.71 -37.58 1.72
N TYR A 380 17.18 -36.37 1.61
CA TYR A 380 16.49 -35.70 2.71
C TYR A 380 15.24 -36.46 3.16
N ASP A 381 14.46 -36.99 2.21
CA ASP A 381 13.24 -37.74 2.47
C ASP A 381 13.04 -38.88 1.45
N SER A 382 11.93 -39.61 1.58
CA SER A 382 11.59 -40.73 0.70
C SER A 382 11.23 -40.34 -0.73
N SER A 383 11.03 -39.05 -1.04
CA SER A 383 10.86 -38.58 -2.42
C SER A 383 12.15 -38.65 -3.22
N GLN A 384 13.30 -38.66 -2.52
CA GLN A 384 14.65 -38.78 -3.09
C GLN A 384 14.97 -37.71 -4.14
N ARG A 385 14.41 -36.50 -3.97
CA ARG A 385 14.62 -35.35 -4.85
C ARG A 385 15.83 -34.51 -4.44
N GLN A 386 16.13 -34.45 -3.14
CA GLN A 386 17.23 -33.67 -2.59
C GLN A 386 18.29 -34.61 -2.00
N LEU A 387 19.44 -34.66 -2.64
CA LEU A 387 20.62 -35.35 -2.11
C LEU A 387 21.14 -34.58 -0.90
N VAL A 388 21.43 -35.29 0.19
CA VAL A 388 22.07 -34.71 1.38
C VAL A 388 23.54 -35.07 1.42
N GLU A 389 23.87 -36.36 1.31
CA GLU A 389 25.25 -36.82 1.41
C GLU A 389 25.49 -38.09 0.58
N SER A 390 26.74 -38.34 0.19
CA SER A 390 27.12 -39.59 -0.45
C SER A 390 28.54 -40.05 -0.10
N ILE A 391 28.71 -41.36 0.08
CA ILE A 391 30.01 -42.01 0.28
C ILE A 391 30.26 -42.99 -0.86
N GLY A 392 31.43 -42.92 -1.48
CA GLY A 392 31.84 -43.75 -2.60
C GLY A 392 32.96 -44.74 -2.25
N ASN A 393 33.37 -45.53 -3.24
CA ASN A 393 34.50 -46.48 -3.15
C ASN A 393 34.34 -47.54 -2.05
N LEU A 394 33.10 -47.94 -1.76
CA LEU A 394 32.79 -48.98 -0.79
C LEU A 394 33.05 -50.34 -1.44
N ASN A 395 33.92 -51.14 -0.84
CA ASN A 395 34.34 -52.41 -1.43
C ASN A 395 33.29 -53.50 -1.22
N GLN A 396 32.98 -54.23 -2.30
CA GLN A 396 32.25 -55.50 -2.29
C GLN A 396 30.85 -55.40 -1.66
N ARG A 397 30.12 -54.31 -1.94
CA ARG A 397 28.74 -54.12 -1.49
C ARG A 397 27.75 -54.13 -2.65
N TYR A 398 26.76 -54.99 -2.60
CA TYR A 398 25.81 -55.22 -3.69
C TYR A 398 24.40 -54.72 -3.38
N SER A 399 24.13 -54.41 -2.12
CA SER A 399 22.83 -53.96 -1.66
C SER A 399 22.95 -52.95 -0.53
N ILE A 400 21.92 -52.10 -0.38
CA ILE A 400 21.89 -51.14 0.73
C ILE A 400 21.84 -51.85 2.09
N GLN A 401 21.34 -53.09 2.14
CA GLN A 401 21.31 -53.95 3.32
C GLN A 401 22.71 -54.34 3.83
N GLU A 402 23.73 -54.28 2.97
CA GLU A 402 25.13 -54.54 3.33
C GLU A 402 25.87 -53.33 3.91
N SER A 403 25.16 -52.20 4.11
CA SER A 403 25.73 -51.03 4.79
C SER A 403 26.09 -51.37 6.24
N THR A 404 27.31 -51.05 6.66
CA THR A 404 27.77 -51.23 8.04
C THR A 404 27.16 -50.17 8.96
N ARG A 405 27.32 -50.36 10.27
CA ARG A 405 26.84 -49.38 11.25
C ARG A 405 27.56 -48.03 11.09
N GLU A 406 28.83 -48.05 10.73
CA GLU A 406 29.65 -46.86 10.50
C GLU A 406 29.14 -46.04 9.30
N ASP A 407 28.79 -46.70 8.19
CA ASP A 407 28.22 -46.02 7.01
C ASP A 407 26.92 -45.30 7.37
N LYS A 408 26.03 -46.02 8.07
CA LYS A 408 24.74 -45.49 8.47
C LYS A 408 24.88 -44.34 9.46
N ALA A 409 25.82 -44.45 10.40
CA ALA A 409 26.09 -43.40 11.38
C ALA A 409 26.65 -42.13 10.71
N PHE A 410 27.57 -42.28 9.77
CA PHE A 410 28.10 -41.17 8.97
C PHE A 410 26.97 -40.45 8.21
N MET A 411 26.11 -41.22 7.54
CA MET A 411 24.96 -40.67 6.82
C MET A 411 23.95 -39.99 7.74
N TYR A 412 23.73 -40.55 8.93
CA TYR A 412 22.85 -39.97 9.92
C TYR A 412 23.35 -38.59 10.38
N ASP A 413 24.65 -38.46 10.66
CA ASP A 413 25.21 -37.20 11.14
C ASP A 413 25.02 -36.06 10.12
N ALA A 414 25.23 -36.34 8.83
CA ALA A 414 25.00 -35.38 7.76
C ALA A 414 23.51 -35.10 7.53
N TRP A 415 22.68 -36.16 7.51
CA TRP A 415 21.23 -36.04 7.32
C TRP A 415 20.54 -35.27 8.44
N PHE A 416 20.95 -35.53 9.69
CA PHE A 416 20.32 -34.93 10.86
C PHE A 416 20.51 -33.42 10.91
N GLU A 417 21.66 -32.90 10.46
CA GLU A 417 21.92 -31.46 10.40
C GLU A 417 20.86 -30.74 9.53
N GLU A 418 20.62 -31.26 8.33
CA GLU A 418 19.60 -30.76 7.41
C GLU A 418 18.18 -30.90 7.99
N TYR A 419 17.88 -32.06 8.59
CA TYR A 419 16.58 -32.31 9.22
C TYR A 419 16.31 -31.36 10.40
N PHE A 420 17.32 -31.11 11.23
CA PHE A 420 17.20 -30.23 12.39
C PHE A 420 16.85 -28.81 11.95
N GLN A 421 17.57 -28.28 10.97
CA GLN A 421 17.34 -26.92 10.48
C GLN A 421 15.97 -26.78 9.80
N LYS A 422 15.57 -27.75 8.98
CA LYS A 422 14.34 -27.65 8.16
C LYS A 422 13.06 -28.06 8.87
N ASN A 423 13.13 -29.01 9.81
CA ASN A 423 11.93 -29.56 10.46
C ASN A 423 11.84 -29.16 11.92
N ILE A 424 12.96 -29.11 12.65
CA ILE A 424 12.94 -28.88 14.10
C ILE A 424 12.93 -27.38 14.40
N THR A 425 13.82 -26.60 13.78
CA THR A 425 13.98 -25.16 14.09
C THR A 425 13.36 -24.20 13.07
N ASN A 426 12.56 -24.71 12.12
CA ASN A 426 11.86 -23.88 11.13
C ASN A 426 10.42 -23.60 11.59
N PHE A 427 10.12 -22.32 11.83
CA PHE A 427 8.82 -21.83 12.30
C PHE A 427 8.05 -21.04 11.23
N LYS A 428 8.44 -21.18 9.96
CA LYS A 428 7.83 -20.50 8.80
C LYS A 428 7.75 -18.97 9.03
N GLY A 429 6.59 -18.35 8.80
CA GLY A 429 6.41 -16.91 8.97
C GLY A 429 6.50 -16.39 10.42
N ASN A 430 6.65 -17.27 11.42
CA ASN A 430 6.70 -16.89 12.83
C ASN A 430 8.14 -16.90 13.41
N GLU A 431 9.18 -16.96 12.57
CA GLU A 431 10.57 -16.97 13.03
C GLU A 431 10.93 -15.77 13.92
N ASN A 432 10.39 -14.58 13.63
CA ASN A 432 10.66 -13.36 14.40
C ASN A 432 9.58 -13.03 15.44
N LYS A 433 8.54 -13.87 15.58
CA LYS A 433 7.48 -13.63 16.56
C LYS A 433 7.98 -14.09 17.94
N GLY A 434 7.95 -13.19 18.92
CA GLY A 434 8.22 -13.50 20.32
C GLY A 434 7.07 -14.27 20.97
N VAL A 435 7.36 -14.94 22.09
CA VAL A 435 6.36 -15.65 22.89
C VAL A 435 5.63 -14.65 23.78
N ASP A 436 4.30 -14.61 23.69
CA ASP A 436 3.43 -13.78 24.54
C ASP A 436 2.64 -14.68 25.50
N TYR A 437 2.50 -14.26 26.76
CA TYR A 437 1.77 -15.04 27.75
C TYR A 437 0.28 -15.20 27.41
N SER A 438 -0.32 -14.20 26.77
CA SER A 438 -1.71 -14.29 26.30
C SER A 438 -1.90 -15.39 25.25
N ASP A 439 -0.91 -15.61 24.38
CA ASP A 439 -0.91 -16.73 23.43
C ASP A 439 -0.82 -18.08 24.17
N ILE A 440 -0.03 -18.16 25.25
CA ILE A 440 0.09 -19.37 26.09
C ILE A 440 -1.22 -19.68 26.81
N LEU A 441 -1.85 -18.68 27.43
CA LEU A 441 -3.14 -18.84 28.14
C LEU A 441 -4.23 -19.39 27.22
N ASN A 442 -4.21 -19.01 25.94
CA ASN A 442 -5.15 -19.46 24.91
C ASN A 442 -4.67 -20.71 24.14
N GLU A 443 -3.52 -21.28 24.51
CA GLU A 443 -2.88 -22.42 23.86
C GLU A 443 -2.55 -22.21 22.36
N TYR A 444 -2.35 -20.95 21.95
CA TYR A 444 -1.97 -20.53 20.60
C TYR A 444 -0.46 -20.48 20.39
N TYR A 445 0.20 -21.60 20.69
CA TYR A 445 1.66 -21.70 20.63
C TYR A 445 2.23 -21.54 19.21
N ILE A 446 3.42 -20.97 19.11
CA ILE A 446 4.20 -20.89 17.87
C ILE A 446 4.89 -22.23 17.63
N LYS A 447 4.47 -22.96 16.59
CA LYS A 447 4.94 -24.33 16.31
C LYS A 447 5.80 -24.40 15.06
N ASN A 448 6.72 -25.36 15.03
CA ASN A 448 7.51 -25.70 13.87
C ASN A 448 6.66 -26.33 12.74
N VAL A 449 7.29 -26.68 11.62
CA VAL A 449 6.62 -27.21 10.42
C VAL A 449 5.74 -28.44 10.71
N ASP A 450 6.17 -29.35 11.59
CA ASP A 450 5.45 -30.59 11.90
C ASP A 450 4.61 -30.54 13.19
N GLY A 451 4.60 -29.39 13.88
CA GLY A 451 3.83 -29.17 15.09
C GLY A 451 4.38 -29.83 16.36
N SER A 452 5.56 -30.44 16.32
CA SER A 452 6.15 -31.16 17.45
C SER A 452 7.09 -30.33 18.33
N VAL A 453 7.49 -29.14 17.87
CA VAL A 453 8.36 -28.23 18.59
C VAL A 453 7.73 -26.85 18.67
N TYR A 454 7.76 -26.28 19.86
CA TYR A 454 7.17 -25.01 20.22
C TYR A 454 8.29 -24.03 20.55
N LYS A 455 8.17 -22.79 20.09
CA LYS A 455 8.98 -21.71 20.66
C LYS A 455 8.58 -21.52 22.12
N ASP A 456 9.58 -21.33 22.96
CA ASP A 456 9.40 -21.21 24.40
C ASP A 456 10.36 -20.17 24.98
N LEU A 457 10.16 -19.82 26.25
CA LEU A 457 11.05 -18.96 27.02
C LEU A 457 11.65 -19.75 28.17
N MET A 458 12.97 -19.67 28.26
CA MET A 458 13.78 -20.31 29.28
C MET A 458 14.17 -19.29 30.35
N TYR A 459 14.06 -19.69 31.61
CA TYR A 459 14.48 -18.84 32.72
C TYR A 459 15.24 -19.63 33.77
N ASP A 460 16.15 -18.95 34.45
CA ASP A 460 16.82 -19.47 35.62
C ASP A 460 16.41 -18.69 36.88
N ILE A 461 16.77 -19.25 38.03
CA ILE A 461 16.60 -18.58 39.30
C ILE A 461 17.96 -18.04 39.72
N ASN A 462 18.07 -16.72 39.83
CA ASN A 462 19.24 -16.04 40.41
C ASN A 462 20.58 -16.36 39.71
N TYR A 463 20.61 -16.46 38.38
CA TYR A 463 21.86 -16.74 37.63
C TYR A 463 22.52 -18.07 38.04
N ALA A 464 21.75 -19.01 38.61
CA ALA A 464 22.24 -20.33 38.98
C ALA A 464 22.51 -21.14 37.71
N LYS A 465 23.74 -21.03 37.20
CA LYS A 465 24.23 -21.78 36.04
C LYS A 465 23.90 -23.27 36.18
N GLY A 466 23.03 -23.77 35.29
CA GLY A 466 22.88 -25.21 35.04
C GLY A 466 21.46 -25.76 34.99
N THR A 467 20.42 -25.00 35.36
CA THR A 467 19.03 -25.50 35.29
C THR A 467 18.08 -24.41 34.79
N SER A 468 17.83 -24.40 33.48
CA SER A 468 16.78 -23.58 32.85
C SER A 468 15.42 -24.25 32.97
N PHE A 469 14.39 -23.49 33.31
CA PHE A 469 13.00 -23.94 33.34
C PHE A 469 12.25 -23.45 32.10
N SER A 470 11.29 -24.24 31.64
CA SER A 470 10.44 -23.94 30.49
C SER A 470 9.17 -23.19 30.93
N LEU A 471 8.85 -22.08 30.26
CA LEU A 471 7.61 -21.35 30.50
C LEU A 471 6.37 -22.19 30.16
N ILE A 472 6.38 -22.87 29.01
CA ILE A 472 5.28 -23.76 28.59
C ILE A 472 5.09 -24.90 29.59
N GLN A 473 6.17 -25.55 30.04
CA GLN A 473 6.07 -26.60 31.06
C GLN A 473 5.50 -26.06 32.37
N SER A 474 5.93 -24.87 32.78
CA SER A 474 5.44 -24.22 34.00
C SER A 474 3.95 -23.92 33.93
N TYR A 475 3.45 -23.52 32.76
CA TYR A 475 2.02 -23.34 32.51
C TYR A 475 1.24 -24.66 32.60
N TYR A 476 1.73 -25.74 32.00
CA TYR A 476 1.05 -27.03 32.09
C TYR A 476 0.99 -27.58 33.52
N ASP A 477 2.07 -27.42 34.28
CA ASP A 477 2.09 -27.77 35.69
C ASP A 477 1.11 -26.90 36.51
N TRP A 478 1.03 -25.61 36.20
CA TRP A 478 0.07 -24.69 36.82
C TRP A 478 -1.37 -25.13 36.58
N LEU A 479 -1.73 -25.57 35.37
CA LEU A 479 -3.11 -26.00 35.08
C LEU A 479 -3.58 -27.12 36.01
N ILE A 480 -2.69 -28.05 36.37
CA ILE A 480 -3.00 -29.12 37.32
C ILE A 480 -3.30 -28.53 38.71
N VAL A 481 -2.42 -27.65 39.20
CA VAL A 481 -2.57 -27.00 40.51
C VAL A 481 -3.82 -26.11 40.57
N LYS A 482 -4.05 -25.29 39.55
CA LYS A 482 -5.21 -24.43 39.39
C LYS A 482 -6.51 -25.23 39.47
N ASN A 483 -6.60 -26.35 38.75
CA ASN A 483 -7.78 -27.21 38.77
C ASN A 483 -8.06 -27.80 40.16
N GLU A 484 -7.03 -28.11 40.94
CA GLU A 484 -7.18 -28.56 42.33
C GLU A 484 -7.62 -27.41 43.26
N LEU A 485 -7.09 -26.20 43.08
CA LEU A 485 -7.51 -25.02 43.84
C LEU A 485 -8.98 -24.69 43.58
N LEU A 486 -9.42 -24.73 42.31
CA LEU A 486 -10.79 -24.40 41.92
C LEU A 486 -11.85 -25.32 42.55
N LYS A 487 -11.47 -26.52 42.99
CA LYS A 487 -12.35 -27.47 43.71
C LYS A 487 -12.59 -27.08 45.18
N LYS A 488 -11.79 -26.17 45.75
CA LYS A 488 -11.81 -25.82 47.19
C LYS A 488 -11.98 -24.30 47.42
N PRO A 489 -13.14 -23.71 47.06
CA PRO A 489 -13.39 -22.30 47.31
C PRO A 489 -13.60 -22.00 48.80
N ILE A 490 -13.21 -20.79 49.22
CA ILE A 490 -13.43 -20.23 50.55
C ILE A 490 -14.17 -18.89 50.38
N ILE A 491 -15.12 -18.59 51.26
CA ILE A 491 -15.88 -17.32 51.22
C ILE A 491 -15.18 -16.30 52.12
N ILE A 492 -14.73 -15.19 51.54
CA ILE A 492 -14.09 -14.07 52.26
C ILE A 492 -14.73 -12.78 51.76
N ASP A 493 -15.23 -11.96 52.68
CA ASP A 493 -15.93 -10.70 52.38
C ASP A 493 -17.11 -10.86 51.39
N GLY A 494 -17.80 -12.01 51.44
CA GLY A 494 -18.92 -12.32 50.55
C GLY A 494 -18.55 -12.82 49.15
N GLU A 495 -17.26 -12.87 48.81
CA GLU A 495 -16.75 -13.35 47.52
C GLU A 495 -16.12 -14.74 47.65
N LYS A 496 -16.25 -15.56 46.58
CA LYS A 496 -15.53 -16.84 46.47
C LYS A 496 -14.07 -16.57 46.11
N LYS A 497 -13.15 -16.97 46.98
CA LYS A 497 -11.71 -16.88 46.80
C LYS A 497 -11.04 -18.24 46.99
N TYR A 498 -9.80 -18.35 46.53
CA TYR A 498 -9.03 -19.59 46.50
C TYR A 498 -7.66 -19.37 47.15
N GLN A 499 -7.28 -20.24 48.08
CA GLN A 499 -6.04 -20.09 48.83
C GLN A 499 -4.84 -20.46 47.95
N LEU A 500 -4.15 -19.45 47.41
CA LEU A 500 -2.96 -19.65 46.58
C LEU A 500 -1.69 -19.80 47.43
N LYS A 501 -1.61 -19.04 48.53
CA LYS A 501 -0.57 -19.14 49.56
C LYS A 501 -1.24 -19.00 50.94
N PRO A 502 -0.59 -19.42 52.05
CA PRO A 502 -1.15 -19.26 53.39
C PRO A 502 -1.61 -17.83 53.73
N ASP A 503 -0.92 -16.83 53.18
CA ASP A 503 -1.12 -15.39 53.38
C ASP A 503 -1.94 -14.71 52.26
N PHE A 504 -2.29 -15.43 51.18
CA PHE A 504 -2.96 -14.85 50.00
C PHE A 504 -4.10 -15.71 49.43
N TYR A 505 -5.25 -15.07 49.24
CA TYR A 505 -6.44 -15.66 48.63
C TYR A 505 -6.75 -14.93 47.32
N ALA A 506 -6.72 -15.66 46.22
CA ALA A 506 -6.93 -15.14 44.87
C ALA A 506 -8.41 -15.24 44.45
N THR A 507 -8.87 -14.32 43.60
CA THR A 507 -10.14 -14.49 42.87
C THR A 507 -9.96 -15.51 41.74
N ARG A 508 -11.07 -15.96 41.14
CA ARG A 508 -11.01 -16.83 39.96
C ARG A 508 -10.26 -16.18 38.80
N GLU A 509 -10.53 -14.91 38.53
CA GLU A 509 -9.87 -14.13 37.48
C GLU A 509 -8.35 -14.03 37.70
N GLN A 510 -7.93 -13.80 38.96
CA GLN A 510 -6.51 -13.82 39.32
C GLN A 510 -5.88 -15.19 39.07
N LEU A 511 -6.56 -16.30 39.41
CA LEU A 511 -6.06 -17.64 39.08
C LEU A 511 -6.00 -17.91 37.57
N ASP A 512 -6.90 -17.32 36.80
CA ASP A 512 -6.92 -17.45 35.34
C ASP A 512 -5.71 -16.76 34.68
N ASN A 513 -5.24 -15.65 35.28
CA ASN A 513 -4.10 -14.87 34.79
C ASN A 513 -2.76 -15.19 35.48
N PHE A 514 -2.75 -16.05 36.51
CA PHE A 514 -1.55 -16.31 37.30
C PHE A 514 -0.54 -17.19 36.55
N LEU A 515 0.72 -16.74 36.51
CA LEU A 515 1.82 -17.52 35.97
C LEU A 515 2.62 -18.22 37.08
N GLN A 516 2.34 -19.50 37.36
CA GLN A 516 3.25 -20.21 38.26
C GLN A 516 4.58 -20.47 37.55
N LEU A 517 5.67 -19.92 38.07
CA LEU A 517 7.03 -20.25 37.63
C LEU A 517 7.58 -21.36 38.53
N GLN A 518 8.25 -22.33 37.91
CA GLN A 518 8.90 -23.46 38.54
C GLN A 518 10.16 -23.07 39.31
N GLY A 519 10.58 -23.98 40.19
CA GLY A 519 11.70 -23.79 41.11
C GLY A 519 11.40 -22.77 42.22
N LYS A 520 12.44 -22.24 42.87
CA LYS A 520 12.35 -21.21 43.93
C LYS A 520 12.01 -19.79 43.39
N PHE A 521 11.40 -19.67 42.22
CA PHE A 521 10.98 -18.39 41.64
C PHE A 521 9.69 -17.90 42.32
N ASN A 522 9.86 -17.38 43.54
CA ASN A 522 8.73 -17.10 44.43
C ASN A 522 8.14 -15.71 44.18
N THR A 523 6.82 -15.62 44.32
CA THR A 523 6.14 -14.34 44.46
C THR A 523 6.22 -13.83 45.89
N VAL A 524 6.43 -12.52 46.02
CA VAL A 524 6.37 -11.79 47.28
C VAL A 524 5.00 -11.12 47.43
N LEU A 525 4.46 -11.13 48.65
CA LEU A 525 3.27 -10.37 48.98
C LEU A 525 3.63 -8.90 49.11
N LYS A 526 2.90 -8.02 48.43
CA LYS A 526 3.04 -6.58 48.60
C LYS A 526 1.67 -5.95 48.77
N TYR A 527 1.66 -4.83 49.47
CA TYR A 527 0.51 -3.96 49.65
C TYR A 527 0.65 -2.75 48.74
N SER A 528 -0.43 -2.33 48.10
CA SER A 528 -0.48 -1.11 47.31
C SER A 528 -1.73 -0.34 47.67
N TYR A 529 -1.69 0.98 47.50
CA TYR A 529 -2.86 1.83 47.66
C TYR A 529 -3.35 2.27 46.27
N GLY A 530 -4.66 2.18 46.03
CA GLY A 530 -5.25 2.56 44.74
C GLY A 530 -6.56 1.84 44.43
N ALA A 531 -7.22 2.24 43.34
CA ALA A 531 -8.46 1.61 42.90
C ALA A 531 -8.23 0.20 42.31
N THR A 532 -7.05 -0.05 41.72
CA THR A 532 -6.71 -1.31 41.07
C THR A 532 -6.03 -2.28 42.04
N PRO A 533 -6.55 -3.50 42.24
CA PRO A 533 -5.92 -4.49 43.11
C PRO A 533 -4.60 -5.02 42.55
N ASP A 534 -4.51 -5.16 41.22
CA ASP A 534 -3.33 -5.72 40.52
C ASP A 534 -2.52 -4.61 39.83
N LEU A 535 -2.06 -3.66 40.66
CA LEU A 535 -1.28 -2.48 40.25
C LEU A 535 0.06 -2.89 39.62
N SER A 536 0.45 -2.21 38.55
CA SER A 536 1.80 -2.29 38.00
C SER A 536 2.70 -1.25 38.66
N SER A 537 3.80 -1.68 39.28
CA SER A 537 4.82 -0.79 39.84
C SER A 537 6.21 -1.43 39.73
N PRO A 538 6.83 -1.43 38.53
CA PRO A 538 8.15 -2.03 38.29
C PRO A 538 9.26 -1.51 39.19
N ASP A 539 9.19 -0.24 39.59
CA ASP A 539 10.16 0.40 40.48
C ASP A 539 9.86 0.20 41.98
N GLY A 540 8.74 -0.46 42.31
CA GLY A 540 8.33 -0.76 43.68
C GLY A 540 7.92 0.44 44.52
N LYS A 541 7.92 1.67 43.99
CA LYS A 541 7.67 2.88 44.80
C LYS A 541 6.27 2.94 45.39
N LEU A 542 5.30 2.36 44.67
CA LEU A 542 3.90 2.29 45.09
C LEU A 542 3.59 1.04 45.92
N LEU A 543 4.61 0.21 46.19
CA LEU A 543 4.48 -1.03 46.93
C LEU A 543 4.97 -0.83 48.37
N ALA A 544 4.37 -1.56 49.29
CA ALA A 544 4.71 -1.60 50.70
C ALA A 544 4.83 -3.06 51.15
N ASP A 545 5.72 -3.30 52.12
CA ASP A 545 5.98 -4.63 52.67
C ASP A 545 4.93 -5.05 53.71
N SER A 546 4.27 -4.09 54.34
CA SER A 546 3.23 -4.34 55.33
C SER A 546 1.96 -3.51 55.06
N TYR A 547 0.88 -3.95 55.70
CA TYR A 547 -0.38 -3.20 55.70
C TYR A 547 -0.21 -1.84 56.39
N GLU A 548 0.59 -1.79 57.45
CA GLU A 548 0.89 -0.58 58.22
C GLU A 548 1.68 0.45 57.39
N GLU A 549 2.69 0.01 56.64
CA GLU A 549 3.44 0.89 55.74
C GLU A 549 2.55 1.40 54.59
N ALA A 550 1.68 0.55 54.03
CA ALA A 550 0.69 0.97 53.04
C ALA A 550 -0.31 1.98 53.62
N ARG A 551 -0.72 1.81 54.89
CA ARG A 551 -1.55 2.75 55.66
C ARG A 551 -0.85 4.09 55.87
N GLU A 552 0.45 4.09 56.15
CA GLU A 552 1.23 5.31 56.30
C GLU A 552 1.35 6.07 54.98
N LYS A 553 1.68 5.38 53.88
CA LYS A 553 1.67 5.97 52.53
C LYS A 553 0.30 6.51 52.14
N GLN A 554 -0.77 5.75 52.44
CA GLN A 554 -2.15 6.18 52.28
C GLN A 554 -2.46 7.43 53.13
N PHE A 555 -1.98 7.50 54.38
CA PHE A 555 -2.21 8.61 55.29
C PHE A 555 -1.53 9.90 54.85
N VAL A 556 -0.27 9.81 54.38
CA VAL A 556 0.44 10.95 53.79
C VAL A 556 -0.36 11.52 52.62
N GLN A 557 -0.89 10.66 51.74
CA GLN A 557 -1.76 11.10 50.64
C GLN A 557 -3.18 11.49 51.07
N SER A 558 -3.69 11.01 52.21
CA SER A 558 -5.02 11.38 52.69
C SER A 558 -5.10 12.73 53.36
N SER A 559 -3.95 13.33 53.68
CA SER A 559 -3.83 14.69 54.16
C SER A 559 -4.05 15.78 53.09
N LEU A 560 -4.32 15.39 51.84
CA LEU A 560 -4.60 16.33 50.75
C LEU A 560 -5.85 17.17 51.05
N SER A 561 -5.69 18.49 51.00
CA SER A 561 -6.79 19.45 51.18
C SER A 561 -7.67 19.49 49.92
N LEU A 562 -8.99 19.52 50.07
CA LEU A 562 -9.91 19.71 48.95
C LEU A 562 -9.60 21.03 48.22
N LYS A 563 -9.15 20.93 46.98
CA LYS A 563 -8.91 22.06 46.09
C LYS A 563 -10.19 22.40 45.34
N LYS A 564 -10.34 23.68 45.04
CA LYS A 564 -11.49 24.24 44.30
C LYS A 564 -10.94 25.04 43.12
N ARG A 565 -11.58 24.94 41.96
CA ARG A 565 -11.29 25.78 40.79
C ARG A 565 -12.57 26.15 40.06
N TYR A 566 -12.53 27.22 39.27
CA TYR A 566 -13.65 27.68 38.46
C TYR A 566 -13.34 27.47 36.98
N ILE A 567 -14.21 26.75 36.28
CA ILE A 567 -14.11 26.49 34.85
C ILE A 567 -15.25 27.22 34.16
N ALA A 568 -14.94 28.18 33.30
CA ALA A 568 -15.93 28.86 32.47
C ALA A 568 -16.09 28.11 31.15
N TYR A 569 -17.33 27.81 30.77
CA TYR A 569 -17.67 27.22 29.48
C TYR A 569 -18.29 28.29 28.58
N ASP A 570 -17.95 28.30 27.30
CA ASP A 570 -18.76 29.02 26.32
C ASP A 570 -20.08 28.29 26.06
N VAL A 571 -21.03 28.96 25.39
CA VAL A 571 -22.33 28.38 25.02
C VAL A 571 -22.24 27.14 24.12
N PHE A 572 -21.06 26.82 23.57
CA PHE A 572 -20.81 25.66 22.72
C PHE A 572 -20.01 24.55 23.45
N GLY A 573 -19.67 24.74 24.73
CA GLY A 573 -18.99 23.76 25.57
C GLY A 573 -17.46 23.86 25.60
N LYS A 574 -16.83 24.86 24.98
CA LYS A 574 -15.38 25.10 25.09
C LYS A 574 -15.05 25.74 26.44
N SER A 575 -14.10 25.17 27.17
CA SER A 575 -13.77 25.61 28.53
C SER A 575 -12.46 26.37 28.63
N ILE A 576 -12.41 27.30 29.58
CA ILE A 576 -11.18 27.94 30.07
C ILE A 576 -11.13 27.83 31.60
N GLU A 577 -9.95 27.44 32.09
CA GLU A 577 -9.70 27.20 33.50
C GLU A 577 -9.18 28.48 34.18
N SER A 578 -9.69 28.78 35.37
CA SER A 578 -9.19 29.85 36.24
C SER A 578 -9.17 29.39 37.70
N GLY A 579 -8.06 29.67 38.38
CA GLY A 579 -7.81 29.21 39.74
C GLY A 579 -8.58 29.97 40.82
N ASN A 580 -8.85 31.28 40.65
CA ASN A 580 -9.13 32.14 41.81
C ASN A 580 -10.55 32.75 41.89
N SER A 581 -11.34 32.78 40.80
CA SER A 581 -12.74 33.25 40.86
C SER A 581 -13.56 33.00 39.59
N GLU A 582 -14.89 33.03 39.74
CA GLU A 582 -15.85 33.01 38.62
C GLU A 582 -15.63 34.18 37.65
N GLN A 583 -15.43 35.39 38.18
CA GLN A 583 -15.23 36.59 37.35
C GLN A 583 -13.94 36.51 36.55
N GLU A 584 -12.88 35.93 37.11
CA GLU A 584 -11.61 35.73 36.40
C GLU A 584 -11.75 34.67 35.30
N ALA A 585 -12.48 33.59 35.55
CA ALA A 585 -12.78 32.57 34.54
C ALA A 585 -13.54 33.16 33.34
N ILE A 586 -14.56 33.98 33.59
CA ILE A 586 -15.35 34.65 32.54
C ILE A 586 -14.48 35.64 31.76
N ARG A 587 -13.65 36.45 32.45
CA ARG A 587 -12.75 37.39 31.76
C ARG A 587 -11.74 36.67 30.88
N ALA A 588 -11.16 35.56 31.36
CA ALA A 588 -10.23 34.75 30.58
C ALA A 588 -10.93 34.13 29.36
N LEU A 589 -12.17 33.66 29.51
CA LEU A 589 -12.99 33.16 28.41
C LEU A 589 -13.30 34.25 27.37
N LYS A 590 -13.79 35.42 27.80
CA LYS A 590 -14.06 36.57 26.93
C LYS A 590 -12.85 37.00 26.10
N ARG A 591 -11.63 36.97 26.67
CA ARG A 591 -10.39 37.31 25.95
C ARG A 591 -10.03 36.33 24.83
N ASN A 592 -10.46 35.08 24.94
CA ASN A 592 -10.14 34.03 23.97
C ASN A 592 -11.21 33.87 22.87
N ILE A 593 -12.30 34.65 22.92
CA ILE A 593 -13.33 34.67 21.88
C ILE A 593 -12.99 35.76 20.86
N ALA A 594 -12.73 35.33 19.62
CA ALA A 594 -12.60 36.24 18.49
C ALA A 594 -13.99 36.53 17.90
N LEU A 595 -14.47 37.75 18.07
CA LEU A 595 -15.76 38.18 17.51
C LEU A 595 -15.66 38.46 16.00
N GLN A 596 -16.70 38.11 15.27
CA GLN A 596 -16.89 38.55 13.89
C GLN A 596 -17.55 39.94 13.88
N SER A 597 -17.02 40.87 13.10
CA SER A 597 -17.56 42.22 12.94
C SER A 597 -17.66 42.64 11.48
N LYS A 598 -18.75 43.34 11.13
CA LYS A 598 -18.98 43.98 9.82
C LYS A 598 -19.08 45.48 10.04
N MET A 599 -18.52 46.26 9.12
CA MET A 599 -18.77 47.69 9.10
C MET A 599 -20.11 47.89 8.39
N THR A 600 -21.10 48.37 9.12
CA THR A 600 -22.47 48.57 8.61
C THR A 600 -22.78 50.06 8.54
N HIS A 601 -23.42 50.50 7.46
CA HIS A 601 -23.78 51.90 7.25
C HIS A 601 -24.85 52.33 8.27
N LYS A 602 -24.66 53.48 8.92
CA LYS A 602 -25.53 54.01 10.00
C LYS A 602 -26.99 54.13 9.58
N LYS A 603 -27.28 54.61 8.35
CA LYS A 603 -28.65 54.66 7.83
C LYS A 603 -29.33 53.28 7.71
N GLU A 604 -28.56 52.22 7.51
CA GLU A 604 -29.12 50.86 7.54
C GLU A 604 -29.48 50.50 8.98
N ILE A 605 -28.56 50.75 9.92
CA ILE A 605 -28.76 50.50 11.36
C ILE A 605 -30.00 51.24 11.86
N ASP A 606 -30.16 52.52 11.50
CA ASP A 606 -31.30 53.37 11.87
C ASP A 606 -32.64 52.85 11.32
N SER A 607 -32.60 52.03 10.25
CA SER A 607 -33.78 51.42 9.66
C SER A 607 -34.21 50.13 10.37
N TRP A 608 -33.45 49.63 11.35
CA TRP A 608 -33.74 48.39 12.04
C TRP A 608 -34.72 48.61 13.19
N ASN A 609 -35.61 47.64 13.41
CA ASN A 609 -36.47 47.65 14.58
C ASN A 609 -35.71 47.07 15.78
N ASN A 610 -35.34 47.94 16.73
CA ASN A 610 -34.59 47.55 17.94
C ASN A 610 -35.29 46.51 18.82
N ASN A 611 -36.61 46.30 18.65
CA ASN A 611 -37.36 45.31 19.42
C ASN A 611 -37.33 43.90 18.79
N ILE A 612 -36.72 43.73 17.62
CA ILE A 612 -36.67 42.45 16.90
C ILE A 612 -35.20 42.05 16.70
N LYS A 613 -34.82 40.86 17.15
CA LYS A 613 -33.49 40.31 16.88
C LYS A 613 -33.30 40.14 15.37
N LYS A 614 -32.34 40.85 14.81
CA LYS A 614 -32.00 40.81 13.39
C LYS A 614 -30.78 39.91 13.18
N SER A 615 -30.82 39.08 12.14
CA SER A 615 -29.70 38.22 11.78
C SER A 615 -28.52 39.04 11.27
N TYR A 616 -27.31 38.71 11.72
CA TYR A 616 -26.05 39.30 11.25
C TYR A 616 -25.81 39.10 9.74
N ASP A 617 -26.35 38.02 9.17
CA ASP A 617 -26.21 37.71 7.74
C ASP A 617 -27.17 38.53 6.87
N SER A 618 -28.21 39.13 7.48
CA SER A 618 -29.18 40.01 6.80
C SER A 618 -28.71 41.45 6.59
N ILE A 619 -27.53 41.82 7.11
CA ILE A 619 -26.91 43.11 6.86
C ILE A 619 -26.68 43.27 5.36
N ILE A 620 -27.14 44.38 4.79
CA ILE A 620 -27.01 44.64 3.35
C ILE A 620 -25.79 45.49 3.00
N SER A 621 -25.36 46.41 3.88
CA SER A 621 -24.09 47.14 3.74
C SER A 621 -22.92 46.29 4.26
N ASP A 622 -22.56 45.25 3.50
CA ASP A 622 -21.59 44.23 3.93
C ASP A 622 -20.30 44.20 3.09
N GLY A 623 -20.11 45.14 2.16
CA GLY A 623 -18.93 45.15 1.30
C GLY A 623 -18.79 46.39 0.44
N ARG A 624 -18.09 46.24 -0.70
CA ARG A 624 -17.97 47.26 -1.75
C ARG A 624 -18.38 46.64 -3.07
N TYR A 625 -19.47 47.13 -3.63
CA TYR A 625 -20.08 46.62 -4.85
C TYR A 625 -20.14 47.72 -5.91
N LEU A 626 -20.16 47.30 -7.17
CA LEU A 626 -20.39 48.18 -8.31
C LEU A 626 -21.79 47.91 -8.85
N VAL A 627 -22.63 48.93 -8.89
CA VAL A 627 -23.97 48.88 -9.47
C VAL A 627 -24.05 49.80 -10.68
N TYR A 628 -25.02 49.54 -11.55
CA TYR A 628 -25.22 50.31 -12.78
C TYR A 628 -26.54 51.04 -12.70
N LYS A 629 -26.61 52.26 -13.19
CA LYS A 629 -27.82 53.08 -13.13
C LYS A 629 -28.15 53.69 -14.47
N LEU A 630 -29.45 53.76 -14.74
CA LEU A 630 -30.04 54.43 -15.89
C LEU A 630 -30.91 55.55 -15.40
N LYS A 631 -30.82 56.71 -16.05
CA LYS A 631 -31.73 57.81 -15.78
C LYS A 631 -33.07 57.56 -16.48
N ASP A 632 -34.15 57.44 -15.72
CA ASP A 632 -35.50 57.42 -16.27
C ASP A 632 -35.87 58.84 -16.73
N LEU A 633 -36.10 58.99 -18.03
CA LEU A 633 -36.41 60.27 -18.66
C LEU A 633 -37.78 60.81 -18.23
N LYS A 634 -38.69 59.97 -17.72
CA LYS A 634 -40.04 60.38 -17.28
C LYS A 634 -40.06 60.94 -15.86
N THR A 635 -39.30 60.33 -14.95
CA THR A 635 -39.29 60.66 -13.52
C THR A 635 -38.05 61.45 -13.09
N ASN A 636 -37.05 61.56 -13.97
CA ASN A 636 -35.73 62.15 -13.70
C ASN A 636 -34.98 61.44 -12.55
N SER A 637 -35.41 60.24 -12.14
CA SER A 637 -34.75 59.40 -11.14
C SER A 637 -33.86 58.33 -11.79
N TYR A 638 -33.04 57.67 -10.98
CA TYR A 638 -32.17 56.59 -11.45
C TYR A 638 -32.78 55.23 -11.13
N ILE A 639 -32.86 54.36 -12.13
CA ILE A 639 -33.17 52.94 -11.95
C ILE A 639 -31.84 52.19 -11.88
N TYR A 640 -31.65 51.41 -10.81
CA TYR A 640 -30.41 50.71 -10.53
C TYR A 640 -30.49 49.23 -10.89
N TYR A 641 -29.36 48.67 -11.32
CA TYR A 641 -29.22 47.31 -11.81
C TYR A 641 -27.96 46.66 -11.24
N SER A 642 -28.05 45.35 -11.01
CA SER A 642 -26.95 44.52 -10.50
C SER A 642 -25.82 44.29 -11.51
N SER A 643 -26.06 44.50 -12.81
CA SER A 643 -25.06 44.26 -13.85
C SER A 643 -25.22 45.19 -15.06
N GLN A 644 -24.10 45.39 -15.77
CA GLN A 644 -24.03 46.23 -16.97
C GLN A 644 -24.92 45.71 -18.10
N GLU A 645 -24.99 44.39 -18.28
CA GLU A 645 -25.80 43.75 -19.32
C GLU A 645 -27.29 44.05 -19.13
N MET A 646 -27.77 44.00 -17.88
CA MET A 646 -29.17 44.29 -17.57
C MET A 646 -29.50 45.76 -17.79
N ALA A 647 -28.61 46.66 -17.37
CA ALA A 647 -28.74 48.08 -17.66
C ALA A 647 -28.75 48.33 -19.19
N LEU A 648 -27.91 47.67 -19.97
CA LEU A 648 -27.89 47.81 -21.43
C LEU A 648 -29.18 47.32 -22.10
N LYS A 649 -29.71 46.16 -21.68
CA LYS A 649 -30.98 45.63 -22.19
C LYS A 649 -32.13 46.60 -21.91
N ALA A 650 -32.17 47.16 -20.70
CA ALA A 650 -33.18 48.14 -20.32
C ALA A 650 -33.07 49.45 -21.16
N ALA A 651 -31.85 49.95 -21.37
CA ALA A 651 -31.62 51.14 -22.21
C ALA A 651 -32.09 50.93 -23.65
N LEU A 652 -31.76 49.79 -24.25
CA LEU A 652 -32.17 49.42 -25.61
C LEU A 652 -33.68 49.22 -25.75
N SER A 653 -34.32 48.61 -24.75
CA SER A 653 -35.78 48.41 -24.74
C SER A 653 -36.51 49.77 -24.70
N ASN A 654 -36.08 50.67 -23.81
CA ASN A 654 -36.64 52.01 -23.71
C ASN A 654 -36.45 52.82 -25.01
N ALA A 655 -35.27 52.75 -25.63
CA ALA A 655 -35.00 53.41 -26.91
C ALA A 655 -35.87 52.88 -28.07
N ARG A 656 -36.14 51.57 -28.10
CA ARG A 656 -37.04 50.95 -29.10
C ARG A 656 -38.50 51.36 -28.91
N ILE A 657 -38.97 51.45 -27.66
CA ILE A 657 -40.35 51.86 -27.33
C ILE A 657 -40.59 53.33 -27.70
N ASN A 658 -39.57 54.19 -27.57
CA ASN A 658 -39.66 55.61 -27.91
C ASN A 658 -39.47 55.90 -29.41
N GLY A 659 -39.20 54.89 -30.25
CA GLY A 659 -39.05 55.06 -31.70
C GLY A 659 -37.67 55.55 -32.15
N ASP A 660 -36.67 55.57 -31.26
CA ASP A 660 -35.34 56.10 -31.55
C ASP A 660 -34.46 55.12 -32.36
N VAL A 661 -34.86 53.84 -32.46
CA VAL A 661 -34.15 52.82 -33.25
C VAL A 661 -35.01 52.33 -34.42
N ASN A 662 -34.75 52.82 -35.63
CA ASN A 662 -35.46 52.40 -36.85
C ASN A 662 -34.62 51.43 -37.69
N LYS A 663 -35.19 50.28 -38.07
CA LYS A 663 -34.57 49.35 -39.02
C LYS A 663 -35.05 49.64 -40.44
N MET A 664 -34.13 49.94 -41.36
CA MET A 664 -34.45 50.25 -42.76
C MET A 664 -33.68 49.33 -43.73
N ALA A 665 -34.15 49.22 -44.98
CA ALA A 665 -33.54 48.40 -46.02
C ALA A 665 -33.38 49.19 -47.34
N ILE A 666 -32.24 49.04 -48.03
CA ILE A 666 -31.98 49.64 -49.36
C ILE A 666 -31.56 48.60 -50.40
N GLU A 667 -31.97 48.80 -51.65
CA GLU A 667 -31.71 47.89 -52.78
C GLU A 667 -30.27 48.04 -53.29
N LYS A 668 -29.59 46.92 -53.59
CA LYS A 668 -28.18 46.88 -54.01
C LYS A 668 -28.02 46.22 -55.37
N TYR A 669 -27.26 46.86 -56.26
CA TYR A 669 -26.96 46.41 -57.62
C TYR A 669 -25.46 46.38 -57.89
N MET A 670 -25.04 45.55 -58.86
CA MET A 670 -23.67 45.49 -59.37
C MET A 670 -23.64 45.40 -60.88
N TYR A 671 -22.61 45.99 -61.49
CA TYR A 671 -22.35 45.91 -62.91
C TYR A 671 -20.83 45.88 -63.16
N THR A 672 -20.40 45.22 -64.23
CA THR A 672 -18.99 45.12 -64.63
C THR A 672 -18.82 45.59 -66.08
N TYR A 673 -17.99 46.62 -66.28
CA TYR A 673 -17.61 47.13 -67.60
C TYR A 673 -16.32 46.49 -68.10
N SER A 674 -16.25 46.05 -69.37
CA SER A 674 -15.04 45.49 -69.98
C SER A 674 -14.56 46.34 -71.16
N ASN A 675 -13.28 46.74 -71.17
CA ASN A 675 -12.70 47.52 -72.26
C ASN A 675 -11.81 46.64 -73.16
N SER A 676 -12.32 46.32 -74.35
CA SER A 676 -11.69 45.39 -75.30
C SER A 676 -10.39 45.87 -75.95
N LEU A 677 -10.04 47.17 -75.85
CA LEU A 677 -8.77 47.71 -76.37
C LEU A 677 -7.58 47.50 -75.42
N ILE A 678 -7.83 47.29 -74.13
CA ILE A 678 -6.80 47.16 -73.08
C ILE A 678 -6.96 45.88 -72.24
N GLY A 679 -8.05 45.12 -72.44
CA GLY A 679 -8.29 43.83 -71.80
C GLY A 679 -8.63 43.89 -70.30
N GLU A 680 -9.16 45.00 -69.79
CA GLU A 680 -9.47 45.18 -68.35
C GLU A 680 -10.99 45.23 -68.07
N GLU A 681 -11.38 44.69 -66.90
CA GLU A 681 -12.74 44.71 -66.36
C GLU A 681 -12.86 45.59 -65.09
N ILE A 682 -13.95 46.36 -64.96
CA ILE A 682 -14.23 47.25 -63.81
C ILE A 682 -15.62 46.93 -63.25
N SER A 683 -15.67 46.30 -62.08
CA SER A 683 -16.92 46.08 -61.34
C SER A 683 -17.26 47.24 -60.39
N VAL A 684 -18.53 47.64 -60.35
CA VAL A 684 -19.07 48.70 -59.48
C VAL A 684 -20.35 48.23 -58.79
N ILE A 685 -20.47 48.59 -57.51
CA ILE A 685 -21.70 48.41 -56.71
C ILE A 685 -22.35 49.78 -56.51
N PHE A 686 -23.68 49.82 -56.66
CA PHE A 686 -24.51 50.99 -56.48
C PHE A 686 -25.87 50.61 -55.89
N TYR A 687 -26.61 51.60 -55.41
CA TYR A 687 -27.81 51.39 -54.59
C TYR A 687 -29.03 52.08 -55.22
N ASN A 688 -30.23 51.53 -54.98
CA ASN A 688 -31.52 52.03 -55.48
C ASN A 688 -31.53 52.33 -56.98
N ASN A 689 -30.81 51.51 -57.75
CA ASN A 689 -30.67 51.64 -59.19
C ASN A 689 -30.12 53.01 -59.68
N ASP A 690 -29.33 53.71 -58.87
CA ASP A 690 -28.64 54.94 -59.29
C ASP A 690 -27.49 54.62 -60.29
N ILE A 691 -27.86 54.49 -61.55
CA ILE A 691 -26.96 54.13 -62.65
C ILE A 691 -25.98 55.27 -62.95
N GLN A 692 -26.35 56.53 -62.68
CA GLN A 692 -25.41 57.63 -62.92
C GLN A 692 -24.20 57.54 -61.99
N SER A 693 -24.42 57.21 -60.72
CA SER A 693 -23.32 56.93 -59.78
C SER A 693 -22.43 55.78 -60.23
N ALA A 694 -23.00 54.75 -60.88
CA ALA A 694 -22.24 53.65 -61.45
C ALA A 694 -21.38 54.10 -62.65
N ILE A 695 -21.95 54.87 -63.57
CA ILE A 695 -21.25 55.44 -64.74
C ILE A 695 -20.10 56.33 -64.29
N ASP A 696 -20.36 57.23 -63.34
CA ASP A 696 -19.35 58.17 -62.85
C ASP A 696 -18.17 57.40 -62.24
N LYS A 697 -18.43 56.35 -61.45
CA LYS A 697 -17.38 55.48 -60.90
C LYS A 697 -16.57 54.77 -62.00
N ILE A 698 -17.22 54.30 -63.06
CA ILE A 698 -16.53 53.66 -64.20
C ILE A 698 -15.67 54.70 -64.91
N LEU A 699 -16.22 55.84 -65.33
CA LEU A 699 -15.50 56.90 -66.03
C LEU A 699 -14.32 57.45 -65.20
N LEU A 700 -14.49 57.58 -63.89
CA LEU A 700 -13.45 58.08 -62.99
C LEU A 700 -12.30 57.07 -62.85
N LYS A 701 -12.61 55.76 -62.78
CA LYS A 701 -11.59 54.69 -62.81
C LYS A 701 -10.90 54.58 -64.18
N THR A 702 -11.62 54.76 -65.29
CA THR A 702 -11.04 54.71 -66.64
C THR A 702 -10.15 55.93 -66.91
N ASN A 703 -10.55 57.14 -66.47
CA ASN A 703 -9.77 58.37 -66.66
C ASN A 703 -8.57 58.49 -65.71
N SER A 704 -8.63 57.94 -64.50
CA SER A 704 -7.49 57.95 -63.57
C SER A 704 -6.31 57.10 -64.06
N LYS A 705 -6.55 56.09 -64.91
CA LYS A 705 -5.48 55.28 -65.53
C LYS A 705 -4.92 55.85 -66.85
N LYS A 706 -5.71 56.58 -67.65
CA LYS A 706 -5.21 57.28 -68.87
C LYS A 706 -4.13 58.34 -68.55
N ARG A 707 -4.07 58.83 -67.30
CA ARG A 707 -3.02 59.74 -66.80
C ARG A 707 -1.72 59.05 -66.37
N ILE A 708 -1.63 57.70 -66.42
CA ILE A 708 -0.45 56.92 -65.97
C ILE A 708 0.36 56.35 -67.16
N LEU A 709 -0.16 56.42 -68.40
CA LEU A 709 0.47 55.90 -69.62
C LEU A 709 0.73 56.96 -70.72
N ASN A 710 0.71 58.25 -70.34
CA ASN A 710 1.19 59.38 -71.15
C ASN A 710 2.20 60.19 -70.34
#